data_AF-A0AAW7T0H7-F1
#
_entry.id   AF-A0AAW7T0H7-F1
#
_cell.length_a   1.000
_cell.length_b   1.000
_cell.length_c   1.000
_cell.angle_alpha   90.00
_cell.angle_beta   90.00
_cell.angle_gamma   90.00
#
_symmetry.space_group_name_H-M   'P 1'
#
loop_
_entity.id
_entity.type
_entity.pdbx_description
1 polymer ?
#
loop_
_entity_poly.entity_id
_entity_poly.type
_entity_poly.pdbx_seq_one_letter_code
_entity_poly.pdbx_strand_id
1 'polypeptide(L)'
;MHRRQAIRAISAACAGIVAHSWGAHAASLPGKLWYVDQRAAPGGDGKTWRTAFQSPRDALAAASAGDEIWVAHGTYHPHPDDATQSFTLKADVALYGGFAGGETARDQRDYAQHVTTLSGDIGNGDRTRNTHTIVMGADRAVLDGFTIAHAYGADKPRLHLTPDDILKGDMVVGGGMRNFMTSPVVRNCIFRNNFSPKGGAVYNVHKPGAEQATFTNVEFVDNEASQRGGAVSNDLGAMPVFIDCRFVGNRSQDKGGAIYNDFASTPLLFNVLVTGNEATTAGGIGNDGGSSPLLANVTIVGNKATSGLGAGLYQGTGANNNPIVVNCSIDDVYNWHEDIVAALGSHVPAGQTLPLADFLPISNLDGQVRAADLAPLPTGVGYQPRPYGAQLLKAPVVATLVQFYSRNEGVVEYRGEYTRPVVTRDAVAAKVIHVVPASASATQDGLSWATALTDLQAAIDLASVSKAAVWVKAGRYHPARRDAGRIAAFTLYDGVEVYGGFAGTETDVAQRRRDAAPTVLSAKLAAGDDRYQHVVYGANQAVLDGLTIRDGNAVGFTYNGKGGGLLAYHAGKTYLPNGLKAYRAGRALESYSDPVGFTMTVRNCRFERNEALEGGAIYAFGKAVLTIVDTTFDGNRAIYGGAVLDREGVTATHRRSAFLRNAATHDGGGAYADYGSLVTFRDTRFQANAARRNGGAIYMISRASQVGATNVTVTNGELRGNTAAAGASIYDLDGGTLSVVDTHYPSGSIHQPKS
;
A
#
# COMPACT_ATOMS: atom_id res chain seq x y z
N MET A 1 -7.90 15.14 -35.90
CA MET A 1 -8.05 13.67 -35.82
C MET A 1 -7.81 13.11 -34.40
N HIS A 2 -6.77 13.53 -33.67
CA HIS A 2 -6.46 13.01 -32.32
C HIS A 2 -7.55 13.19 -31.24
N ARG A 3 -8.35 14.28 -31.28
CA ARG A 3 -9.46 14.51 -30.32
C ARG A 3 -10.60 13.49 -30.42
N ARG A 4 -10.85 12.92 -31.62
CA ARG A 4 -11.89 11.90 -31.83
C ARG A 4 -11.42 10.49 -31.46
N GLN A 5 -10.13 10.19 -31.57
CA GLN A 5 -9.54 8.93 -31.10
C GLN A 5 -9.48 8.88 -29.56
N ALA A 6 -9.15 9.98 -28.90
CA ALA A 6 -9.17 10.07 -27.43
C ALA A 6 -10.60 9.93 -26.86
N ILE A 7 -11.61 10.57 -27.46
CA ILE A 7 -13.02 10.42 -27.03
C ILE A 7 -13.55 8.99 -27.28
N ARG A 8 -13.14 8.34 -28.38
CA ARG A 8 -13.47 6.93 -28.65
C ARG A 8 -12.81 5.98 -27.65
N ALA A 9 -11.58 6.26 -27.23
CA ALA A 9 -10.92 5.53 -26.16
C ALA A 9 -11.66 5.75 -24.83
N ILE A 10 -11.99 7.01 -24.45
CA ILE A 10 -12.78 7.41 -23.25
C ILE A 10 -14.06 6.58 -23.08
N SER A 11 -14.73 6.28 -24.19
CA SER A 11 -15.96 5.49 -24.19
C SER A 11 -15.76 3.98 -23.92
N ALA A 12 -14.60 3.38 -24.17
CA ALA A 12 -14.47 1.92 -24.26
C ALA A 12 -14.33 1.21 -22.90
N ALA A 13 -13.55 1.75 -21.95
CA ALA A 13 -13.37 1.13 -20.63
C ALA A 13 -14.66 1.17 -19.79
N CYS A 14 -15.33 2.33 -19.73
CA CYS A 14 -16.63 2.46 -19.08
C CYS A 14 -17.73 1.69 -19.83
N ALA A 15 -17.71 1.67 -21.17
CA ALA A 15 -18.63 0.81 -21.92
C ALA A 15 -18.38 -0.67 -21.66
N GLY A 16 -17.13 -1.10 -21.46
CA GLY A 16 -16.79 -2.45 -21.02
C GLY A 16 -17.42 -2.77 -19.67
N ILE A 17 -17.20 -1.93 -18.65
CA ILE A 17 -17.82 -2.10 -17.33
C ILE A 17 -19.34 -2.19 -17.44
N VAL A 18 -19.98 -1.27 -18.19
CA VAL A 18 -21.44 -1.25 -18.38
C VAL A 18 -21.92 -2.48 -19.17
N ALA A 19 -21.20 -2.91 -20.20
CA ALA A 19 -21.56 -4.07 -21.01
C ALA A 19 -21.53 -5.36 -20.19
N HIS A 20 -20.49 -5.55 -19.37
CA HIS A 20 -20.36 -6.72 -18.48
C HIS A 20 -21.42 -6.68 -17.36
N SER A 21 -21.72 -5.51 -16.79
CA SER A 21 -22.70 -5.39 -15.70
C SER A 21 -24.16 -5.50 -16.15
N TRP A 22 -24.50 -5.09 -17.37
CA TRP A 22 -25.89 -5.01 -17.86
C TRP A 22 -26.22 -5.95 -19.04
N GLY A 23 -25.33 -6.90 -19.35
CA GLY A 23 -25.67 -8.07 -20.19
C GLY A 23 -25.38 -7.95 -21.69
N ALA A 24 -24.53 -7.02 -22.14
CA ALA A 24 -24.09 -6.97 -23.53
C ALA A 24 -22.79 -7.78 -23.73
N HIS A 25 -22.85 -9.10 -23.58
CA HIS A 25 -21.78 -9.96 -24.10
C HIS A 25 -21.96 -10.13 -25.61
N ALA A 26 -20.86 -10.16 -26.36
CA ALA A 26 -20.88 -10.42 -27.80
C ALA A 26 -21.63 -11.72 -28.06
N ALA A 27 -22.63 -11.67 -28.94
CA ALA A 27 -23.47 -12.80 -29.31
C ALA A 27 -22.60 -13.97 -29.80
N SER A 28 -22.39 -14.96 -28.94
CA SER A 28 -21.96 -16.30 -29.36
C SER A 28 -23.20 -17.20 -29.52
N LEU A 29 -23.02 -18.30 -30.25
CA LEU A 29 -24.06 -19.23 -30.72
C LEU A 29 -25.11 -19.56 -29.63
N PRO A 30 -26.39 -19.82 -30.00
CA PRO A 30 -27.46 -20.04 -29.03
C PRO A 30 -27.11 -21.23 -28.11
N GLY A 31 -26.72 -20.93 -26.87
CA GLY A 31 -26.46 -21.93 -25.85
C GLY A 31 -27.73 -22.69 -25.46
N LYS A 32 -27.54 -23.84 -24.83
CA LYS A 32 -28.64 -24.66 -24.31
C LYS A 32 -29.17 -24.06 -23.01
N LEU A 33 -30.44 -24.34 -22.75
CA LEU A 33 -31.08 -24.02 -21.48
C LEU A 33 -31.23 -25.29 -20.64
N TRP A 34 -30.73 -25.23 -19.40
CA TRP A 34 -30.83 -26.28 -18.40
C TRP A 34 -31.71 -25.83 -17.24
N TYR A 35 -32.46 -26.75 -16.66
CA TYR A 35 -33.38 -26.52 -15.55
C TYR A 35 -32.93 -27.28 -14.31
N VAL A 36 -33.03 -26.63 -13.16
CA VAL A 36 -32.70 -27.20 -11.84
C VAL A 36 -33.88 -26.99 -10.89
N ASP A 37 -34.37 -28.07 -10.30
CA ASP A 37 -35.37 -28.04 -9.24
C ASP A 37 -35.11 -29.21 -8.29
N GLN A 38 -34.75 -28.91 -7.03
CA GLN A 38 -34.52 -29.93 -5.99
C GLN A 38 -35.75 -30.82 -5.75
N ARG A 39 -36.95 -30.37 -6.15
CA ARG A 39 -38.22 -31.10 -6.01
C ARG A 39 -38.49 -32.04 -7.19
N ALA A 40 -37.72 -31.96 -8.27
CA ALA A 40 -37.86 -32.85 -9.43
C ALA A 40 -37.52 -34.30 -9.07
N ALA A 41 -38.01 -35.24 -9.88
CA ALA A 41 -37.71 -36.65 -9.70
C ALA A 41 -36.21 -36.94 -9.93
N PRO A 42 -35.59 -37.88 -9.18
CA PRO A 42 -34.20 -38.27 -9.39
C PRO A 42 -33.95 -38.76 -10.83
N GLY A 43 -32.79 -38.43 -11.38
CA GLY A 43 -32.37 -38.88 -12.72
C GLY A 43 -32.90 -38.04 -13.89
N GLY A 44 -33.41 -36.83 -13.65
CA GLY A 44 -33.79 -35.87 -14.68
C GLY A 44 -32.61 -35.49 -15.61
N ASP A 45 -32.92 -35.16 -16.86
CA ASP A 45 -31.94 -34.80 -17.90
C ASP A 45 -31.68 -33.29 -18.04
N GLY A 46 -32.33 -32.47 -17.19
CA GLY A 46 -32.19 -31.02 -17.14
C GLY A 46 -32.83 -30.25 -18.28
N LYS A 47 -33.54 -30.88 -19.22
CA LYS A 47 -34.03 -30.18 -20.45
C LYS A 47 -35.36 -29.45 -20.28
N THR A 48 -36.11 -29.75 -19.23
CA THR A 48 -37.39 -29.11 -18.89
C THR A 48 -37.54 -29.01 -17.37
N TRP A 49 -38.44 -28.17 -16.86
CA TRP A 49 -38.78 -28.16 -15.43
C TRP A 49 -39.21 -29.53 -14.90
N ARG A 50 -39.93 -30.33 -15.70
CA ARG A 50 -40.39 -31.69 -15.32
C ARG A 50 -39.24 -32.69 -15.20
N THR A 51 -38.21 -32.54 -16.03
CA THR A 51 -37.02 -33.41 -16.05
C THR A 51 -35.80 -32.69 -15.52
N ALA A 52 -35.98 -31.68 -14.67
CA ALA A 52 -34.90 -30.84 -14.16
C ALA A 52 -33.85 -31.65 -13.40
N PHE A 53 -32.60 -31.18 -13.39
CA PHE A 53 -31.60 -31.67 -12.45
C PHE A 53 -32.00 -31.31 -11.03
N GLN A 54 -31.61 -32.13 -10.04
CA GLN A 54 -31.90 -31.83 -8.63
C GLN A 54 -30.88 -30.87 -8.01
N SER A 55 -29.72 -30.69 -8.63
CA SER A 55 -28.64 -29.84 -8.14
C SER A 55 -28.06 -28.93 -9.23
N PRO A 56 -27.71 -27.67 -8.91
CA PRO A 56 -26.92 -26.83 -9.80
C PRO A 56 -25.59 -27.47 -10.20
N ARG A 57 -25.02 -28.35 -9.36
CA ARG A 57 -23.77 -29.06 -9.67
C ARG A 57 -23.90 -29.94 -10.90
N ASP A 58 -25.01 -30.68 -11.03
CA ASP A 58 -25.24 -31.57 -12.17
C ASP A 58 -25.49 -30.78 -13.46
N ALA A 59 -26.25 -29.68 -13.35
CA ALA A 59 -26.47 -28.76 -14.47
C ALA A 59 -25.16 -28.09 -14.91
N LEU A 60 -24.34 -27.64 -13.95
CA LEU A 60 -23.01 -27.09 -14.24
C LEU A 60 -22.11 -28.14 -14.89
N ALA A 61 -22.17 -29.41 -14.48
CA ALA A 61 -21.41 -30.48 -15.13
C ALA A 61 -21.84 -30.69 -16.59
N ALA A 62 -23.14 -30.58 -16.90
CA ALA A 62 -23.68 -30.71 -18.25
C ALA A 62 -23.47 -29.48 -19.15
N ALA A 63 -23.42 -28.29 -18.58
CA ALA A 63 -23.36 -27.03 -19.32
C ALA A 63 -22.03 -26.79 -20.03
N SER A 64 -22.09 -26.06 -21.15
CA SER A 64 -20.95 -25.58 -21.94
C SER A 64 -21.03 -24.06 -22.14
N ALA A 65 -19.93 -23.43 -22.54
CA ALA A 65 -19.86 -22.00 -22.79
C ALA A 65 -21.04 -21.50 -23.65
N GLY A 66 -21.72 -20.44 -23.21
CA GLY A 66 -22.93 -19.88 -23.82
C GLY A 66 -24.25 -20.42 -23.24
N ASP A 67 -24.23 -21.53 -22.49
CA ASP A 67 -25.44 -22.12 -21.90
C ASP A 67 -26.00 -21.29 -20.73
N GLU A 68 -27.32 -21.39 -20.54
CA GLU A 68 -28.03 -20.87 -19.37
C GLU A 68 -28.52 -22.01 -18.48
N ILE A 69 -28.50 -21.79 -17.17
CA ILE A 69 -29.04 -22.69 -16.16
C ILE A 69 -30.05 -21.90 -15.32
N TRP A 70 -31.31 -22.33 -15.32
CA TRP A 70 -32.39 -21.73 -14.53
C TRP A 70 -32.69 -22.60 -13.31
N VAL A 71 -32.64 -21.99 -12.14
CA VAL A 71 -32.75 -22.67 -10.85
C VAL A 71 -34.02 -22.24 -10.13
N ALA A 72 -34.90 -23.20 -9.85
CA ALA A 72 -36.09 -22.98 -9.05
C ALA A 72 -35.71 -22.65 -7.60
N HIS A 73 -36.53 -21.84 -6.94
CA HIS A 73 -36.39 -21.53 -5.51
C HIS A 73 -36.22 -22.79 -4.66
N GLY A 74 -35.41 -22.66 -3.62
CA GLY A 74 -34.96 -23.79 -2.83
C GLY A 74 -33.60 -23.53 -2.19
N THR A 75 -33.10 -24.53 -1.47
CA THR A 75 -31.81 -24.47 -0.78
C THR A 75 -30.93 -25.60 -1.29
N TYR A 76 -29.92 -25.23 -2.06
CA TYR A 76 -29.02 -26.16 -2.73
C TYR A 76 -27.66 -26.16 -2.03
N HIS A 77 -27.11 -27.35 -1.84
CA HIS A 77 -25.80 -27.56 -1.22
C HIS A 77 -24.82 -28.11 -2.26
N PRO A 78 -23.54 -27.71 -2.24
CA PRO A 78 -22.53 -28.27 -3.15
C PRO A 78 -22.35 -29.80 -3.04
N HIS A 79 -22.54 -30.31 -1.83
CA HIS A 79 -22.55 -31.74 -1.48
C HIS A 79 -23.40 -31.93 -0.21
N PRO A 80 -24.02 -33.11 0.01
CA PRO A 80 -24.77 -33.36 1.24
C PRO A 80 -23.92 -33.37 2.53
N ASP A 81 -22.65 -33.78 2.46
CA ASP A 81 -21.82 -34.04 3.65
C ASP A 81 -20.30 -33.81 3.48
N ASP A 82 -19.85 -33.28 2.32
CA ASP A 82 -18.43 -32.99 2.08
C ASP A 82 -18.21 -31.47 2.03
N ALA A 83 -17.57 -30.95 3.07
CA ALA A 83 -17.30 -29.53 3.24
C ALA A 83 -16.32 -28.95 2.20
N THR A 84 -15.58 -29.81 1.48
CA THR A 84 -14.57 -29.39 0.49
C THR A 84 -15.15 -29.18 -0.91
N GLN A 85 -16.39 -29.59 -1.15
CA GLN A 85 -17.04 -29.45 -2.45
C GLN A 85 -17.64 -28.05 -2.63
N SER A 86 -17.62 -27.55 -3.87
CA SER A 86 -18.17 -26.25 -4.24
C SER A 86 -19.00 -26.33 -5.52
N PHE A 87 -19.90 -25.38 -5.72
CA PHE A 87 -20.44 -25.10 -7.04
C PHE A 87 -19.36 -24.43 -7.88
N THR A 88 -18.77 -25.18 -8.82
CA THR A 88 -17.74 -24.64 -9.71
C THR A 88 -18.39 -24.08 -10.95
N LEU A 89 -18.36 -22.75 -11.10
CA LEU A 89 -18.85 -22.08 -12.29
C LEU A 89 -18.00 -22.46 -13.51
N LYS A 90 -18.59 -22.33 -14.69
CA LYS A 90 -17.91 -22.56 -15.97
C LYS A 90 -17.82 -21.25 -16.76
N ALA A 91 -16.71 -21.09 -17.47
CA ALA A 91 -16.50 -19.89 -18.26
C ALA A 91 -17.64 -19.71 -19.28
N ASP A 92 -18.13 -18.47 -19.40
CA ASP A 92 -19.24 -18.10 -20.28
C ASP A 92 -20.57 -18.84 -20.02
N VAL A 93 -20.76 -19.50 -18.87
CA VAL A 93 -22.03 -20.11 -18.46
C VAL A 93 -22.79 -19.18 -17.53
N ALA A 94 -24.10 -19.04 -17.76
CA ALA A 94 -24.95 -18.20 -16.94
C ALA A 94 -25.86 -19.04 -16.01
N LEU A 95 -25.81 -18.76 -14.72
CA LEU A 95 -26.61 -19.38 -13.68
C LEU A 95 -27.59 -18.34 -13.11
N TYR A 96 -28.89 -18.63 -13.22
CA TYR A 96 -30.00 -17.75 -12.84
C TYR A 96 -30.86 -18.38 -11.76
N GLY A 97 -31.02 -17.70 -10.63
CA GLY A 97 -31.98 -18.01 -9.57
C GLY A 97 -33.23 -17.14 -9.66
N GLY A 98 -34.26 -17.52 -8.91
CA GLY A 98 -35.50 -16.75 -8.82
C GLY A 98 -36.71 -17.35 -9.54
N PHE A 99 -36.68 -18.64 -9.85
CA PHE A 99 -37.76 -19.30 -10.59
C PHE A 99 -38.74 -20.05 -9.66
N ALA A 100 -40.02 -20.02 -9.97
CA ALA A 100 -41.05 -20.85 -9.35
C ALA A 100 -40.95 -22.32 -9.80
N GLY A 101 -40.45 -22.56 -11.02
CA GLY A 101 -40.35 -23.88 -11.65
C GLY A 101 -41.37 -24.12 -12.77
N GLY A 102 -41.86 -23.05 -13.40
CA GLY A 102 -42.86 -23.12 -14.48
C GLY A 102 -42.68 -22.08 -15.58
N GLU A 103 -41.64 -21.24 -15.47
CA GLU A 103 -41.35 -20.15 -16.38
C GLU A 103 -40.89 -20.65 -17.75
N THR A 104 -41.24 -19.89 -18.77
CA THR A 104 -40.90 -20.12 -20.18
C THR A 104 -39.94 -19.06 -20.73
N ALA A 105 -39.71 -17.97 -19.98
CA ALA A 105 -38.80 -16.89 -20.33
C ALA A 105 -38.06 -16.39 -19.08
N ARG A 106 -36.80 -15.93 -19.24
CA ARG A 106 -35.94 -15.53 -18.13
C ARG A 106 -36.47 -14.32 -17.36
N ASP A 107 -37.16 -13.41 -18.05
CA ASP A 107 -37.76 -12.19 -17.48
C ASP A 107 -39.04 -12.45 -16.68
N GLN A 108 -39.57 -13.68 -16.71
CA GLN A 108 -40.67 -14.11 -15.82
C GLN A 108 -40.21 -14.41 -14.39
N ARG A 109 -38.89 -14.53 -14.16
CA ARG A 109 -38.34 -14.81 -12.82
C ARG A 109 -38.62 -13.64 -11.88
N ASP A 110 -38.89 -13.96 -10.62
CA ASP A 110 -38.96 -12.99 -9.52
C ASP A 110 -38.01 -13.47 -8.42
N TYR A 111 -36.76 -12.99 -8.48
CA TYR A 111 -35.71 -13.39 -7.54
C TYR A 111 -35.90 -12.82 -6.13
N ALA A 112 -36.80 -11.84 -5.95
CA ALA A 112 -37.15 -11.34 -4.63
C ALA A 112 -38.19 -12.24 -3.95
N GLN A 113 -39.15 -12.77 -4.71
CA GLN A 113 -40.18 -13.68 -4.18
C GLN A 113 -39.76 -15.15 -4.16
N HIS A 114 -39.12 -15.63 -5.22
CA HIS A 114 -38.71 -17.04 -5.39
C HIS A 114 -37.24 -17.25 -4.98
N VAL A 115 -36.95 -17.04 -3.69
CA VAL A 115 -35.58 -17.07 -3.16
C VAL A 115 -34.88 -18.39 -3.45
N THR A 116 -33.74 -18.30 -4.14
CA THR A 116 -32.85 -19.43 -4.43
C THR A 116 -31.58 -19.28 -3.60
N THR A 117 -31.32 -20.24 -2.71
CA THR A 117 -30.18 -20.21 -1.78
C THR A 117 -29.14 -21.25 -2.18
N LEU A 118 -27.89 -20.84 -2.36
CA LEU A 118 -26.71 -21.71 -2.37
C LEU A 118 -26.15 -21.70 -0.94
N SER A 119 -26.35 -22.80 -0.21
CA SER A 119 -26.06 -22.90 1.22
C SER A 119 -24.83 -23.75 1.49
N GLY A 120 -23.99 -23.29 2.42
CA GLY A 120 -22.90 -24.07 3.00
C GLY A 120 -23.32 -24.89 4.23
N ASP A 121 -24.55 -24.76 4.73
CA ASP A 121 -25.03 -25.41 5.97
C ASP A 121 -25.30 -26.92 5.82
N ILE A 122 -24.24 -27.68 5.58
CA ILE A 122 -24.26 -29.16 5.59
C ILE A 122 -24.00 -29.72 7.00
N GLY A 123 -23.61 -28.84 7.93
CA GLY A 123 -23.32 -29.17 9.32
C GLY A 123 -24.56 -29.29 10.22
N ASN A 124 -25.77 -29.10 9.69
CA ASN A 124 -27.02 -29.15 10.45
C ASN A 124 -26.96 -28.30 11.74
N GLY A 125 -26.45 -27.07 11.63
CA GLY A 125 -26.28 -26.13 12.75
C GLY A 125 -24.91 -26.16 13.44
N ASP A 126 -24.08 -27.18 13.19
CA ASP A 126 -22.65 -27.12 13.54
C ASP A 126 -21.87 -26.48 12.39
N ARG A 127 -21.66 -25.17 12.51
CA ARG A 127 -20.98 -24.38 11.47
C ARG A 127 -19.58 -24.90 11.13
N THR A 128 -18.88 -25.60 12.04
CA THR A 128 -17.52 -26.07 11.77
C THR A 128 -17.44 -27.19 10.74
N ARG A 129 -18.60 -27.80 10.42
CA ARG A 129 -18.75 -28.81 9.38
C ARG A 129 -19.36 -28.26 8.10
N ASN A 130 -19.60 -26.95 8.02
CA ASN A 130 -20.17 -26.34 6.83
C ASN A 130 -19.18 -26.33 5.67
N THR A 131 -19.70 -26.19 4.46
CA THR A 131 -18.90 -26.01 3.27
C THR A 131 -17.90 -24.87 3.44
N HIS A 132 -16.64 -25.12 3.08
CA HIS A 132 -15.57 -24.15 3.20
C HIS A 132 -15.72 -22.96 2.25
N THR A 133 -15.98 -23.26 0.97
CA THR A 133 -16.24 -22.29 -0.10
C THR A 133 -17.44 -22.74 -0.91
N ILE A 134 -18.50 -21.94 -0.99
CA ILE A 134 -19.74 -22.34 -1.68
C ILE A 134 -19.59 -22.29 -3.20
N VAL A 135 -18.98 -21.21 -3.72
CA VAL A 135 -18.87 -20.97 -5.17
C VAL A 135 -17.42 -20.76 -5.59
N MET A 136 -16.98 -21.48 -6.63
CA MET A 136 -15.71 -21.19 -7.32
C MET A 136 -16.02 -20.40 -8.60
N GLY A 137 -15.49 -19.18 -8.71
CA GLY A 137 -15.72 -18.29 -9.84
C GLY A 137 -15.01 -18.73 -11.12
N ALA A 138 -15.57 -18.37 -12.27
CA ALA A 138 -14.99 -18.62 -13.59
C ALA A 138 -15.15 -17.38 -14.50
N ASP A 139 -14.28 -17.26 -15.52
CA ASP A 139 -14.24 -16.11 -16.43
C ASP A 139 -15.56 -15.92 -17.16
N ARG A 140 -16.13 -14.71 -17.06
CA ARG A 140 -17.40 -14.32 -17.69
C ARG A 140 -18.60 -15.20 -17.32
N ALA A 141 -18.46 -16.06 -16.30
CA ALA A 141 -19.60 -16.78 -15.76
C ALA A 141 -20.57 -15.80 -15.11
N VAL A 142 -21.87 -15.97 -15.32
CA VAL A 142 -22.90 -15.12 -14.71
C VAL A 142 -23.50 -15.85 -13.51
N LEU A 143 -23.55 -15.19 -12.35
CA LEU A 143 -24.29 -15.64 -11.18
C LEU A 143 -25.32 -14.57 -10.81
N ASP A 144 -26.61 -14.87 -10.94
CA ASP A 144 -27.67 -13.86 -10.85
C ASP A 144 -28.90 -14.31 -10.07
N GLY A 145 -29.28 -13.55 -9.04
CA GLY A 145 -30.52 -13.79 -8.29
C GLY A 145 -30.41 -14.84 -7.18
N PHE A 146 -29.24 -15.00 -6.56
CA PHE A 146 -28.99 -15.99 -5.51
C PHE A 146 -28.74 -15.36 -4.15
N THR A 147 -29.14 -16.05 -3.09
CA THR A 147 -28.56 -15.89 -1.76
C THR A 147 -27.44 -16.92 -1.57
N ILE A 148 -26.24 -16.50 -1.20
CA ILE A 148 -25.07 -17.34 -0.93
C ILE A 148 -24.74 -17.22 0.56
N ALA A 149 -24.91 -18.30 1.32
CA ALA A 149 -24.90 -18.21 2.77
C ALA A 149 -24.33 -19.42 3.51
N HIS A 150 -23.86 -19.16 4.73
CA HIS A 150 -23.49 -20.16 5.73
C HIS A 150 -22.23 -20.98 5.41
N ALA A 151 -21.33 -20.45 4.60
CA ALA A 151 -19.99 -21.04 4.47
C ALA A 151 -19.19 -20.93 5.78
N TYR A 152 -18.29 -21.88 6.00
CA TYR A 152 -17.31 -21.84 7.08
C TYR A 152 -15.95 -22.35 6.58
N GLY A 153 -15.16 -21.45 6.01
CA GLY A 153 -13.76 -21.70 5.73
C GLY A 153 -12.93 -21.49 7.00
N ALA A 154 -12.11 -22.46 7.38
CA ALA A 154 -11.12 -22.30 8.44
C ALA A 154 -9.77 -22.84 7.98
N ASP A 155 -8.73 -22.06 8.20
CA ASP A 155 -7.33 -22.43 7.94
C ASP A 155 -6.47 -21.96 9.13
N LYS A 156 -5.26 -22.50 9.26
CA LYS A 156 -4.29 -21.97 10.22
C LYS A 156 -4.01 -20.51 9.89
N PRO A 157 -4.01 -19.60 10.88
CA PRO A 157 -3.70 -18.20 10.64
C PRO A 157 -2.33 -18.05 9.97
N ARG A 158 -2.33 -17.71 8.68
CA ARG A 158 -1.14 -17.27 7.94
C ARG A 158 -1.20 -15.74 7.82
N LEU A 159 -0.66 -15.04 8.79
CA LEU A 159 -0.53 -13.59 8.75
C LEU A 159 0.64 -13.22 7.81
N HIS A 160 0.52 -12.09 7.10
CA HIS A 160 1.61 -11.52 6.28
C HIS A 160 2.14 -12.41 5.15
N LEU A 161 1.23 -12.98 4.37
CA LEU A 161 1.53 -13.76 3.16
C LEU A 161 2.41 -12.96 2.19
N THR A 162 3.35 -13.63 1.53
CA THR A 162 4.02 -13.08 0.34
C THR A 162 3.18 -13.33 -0.93
N PRO A 163 3.47 -12.66 -2.06
CA PRO A 163 2.83 -13.00 -3.32
C PRO A 163 2.97 -14.48 -3.70
N ASP A 164 4.14 -15.08 -3.47
CA ASP A 164 4.38 -16.50 -3.74
C ASP A 164 3.48 -17.41 -2.90
N ASP A 165 3.18 -17.02 -1.66
CA ASP A 165 2.26 -17.79 -0.80
C ASP A 165 0.83 -17.74 -1.32
N ILE A 166 0.36 -16.57 -1.78
CA ILE A 166 -0.99 -16.43 -2.33
C ILE A 166 -1.12 -17.23 -3.64
N LEU A 167 -0.09 -17.21 -4.48
CA LEU A 167 -0.08 -17.89 -5.77
C LEU A 167 -0.10 -19.43 -5.69
N LYS A 168 0.30 -20.02 -4.55
CA LYS A 168 0.10 -21.46 -4.30
C LYS A 168 -1.37 -21.86 -4.35
N GLY A 169 -2.28 -20.93 -4.03
CA GLY A 169 -3.72 -21.16 -4.08
C GLY A 169 -4.22 -22.22 -3.08
N ASP A 170 -3.42 -22.59 -2.08
CA ASP A 170 -3.71 -23.65 -1.11
C ASP A 170 -4.57 -23.19 0.07
N MET A 171 -4.84 -21.88 0.17
CA MET A 171 -5.63 -21.31 1.26
C MET A 171 -7.13 -21.61 1.14
N VAL A 172 -7.76 -21.82 2.30
CA VAL A 172 -9.23 -21.88 2.43
C VAL A 172 -9.77 -20.48 2.71
N VAL A 173 -10.23 -19.78 1.67
CA VAL A 173 -10.63 -18.36 1.70
C VAL A 173 -11.78 -18.08 0.74
N GLY A 174 -12.51 -16.98 0.93
CA GLY A 174 -13.67 -16.67 0.10
C GLY A 174 -14.82 -17.61 0.41
N GLY A 175 -15.38 -17.51 1.63
CA GLY A 175 -16.38 -18.46 2.13
C GLY A 175 -17.60 -18.58 1.20
N GLY A 176 -18.21 -17.45 0.84
CA GLY A 176 -19.29 -17.44 -0.14
C GLY A 176 -18.79 -17.75 -1.56
N MET A 177 -17.75 -17.06 -2.03
CA MET A 177 -17.21 -17.20 -3.37
C MET A 177 -15.71 -16.94 -3.42
N ARG A 178 -14.99 -17.78 -4.16
CA ARG A 178 -13.56 -17.59 -4.44
C ARG A 178 -13.32 -17.36 -5.93
N ASN A 179 -12.77 -16.19 -6.24
CA ASN A 179 -12.38 -15.76 -7.58
C ASN A 179 -10.85 -15.76 -7.65
N PHE A 180 -10.29 -16.94 -7.85
CA PHE A 180 -8.84 -17.08 -7.94
C PHE A 180 -8.40 -17.05 -9.39
N MET A 181 -7.84 -15.91 -9.83
CA MET A 181 -7.43 -15.68 -11.22
C MET A 181 -8.58 -15.78 -12.23
N THR A 182 -9.79 -15.46 -11.80
CA THR A 182 -11.01 -15.53 -12.62
C THR A 182 -11.86 -14.26 -12.50
N SER A 183 -12.73 -14.06 -13.49
CA SER A 183 -13.47 -12.81 -13.70
C SER A 183 -14.99 -13.00 -13.88
N PRO A 184 -15.71 -13.47 -12.86
CA PRO A 184 -17.16 -13.67 -12.95
C PRO A 184 -17.94 -12.36 -12.92
N VAL A 185 -19.18 -12.42 -13.40
CA VAL A 185 -20.20 -11.36 -13.32
C VAL A 185 -21.29 -11.80 -12.33
N VAL A 186 -21.37 -11.11 -11.19
CA VAL A 186 -22.32 -11.40 -10.12
C VAL A 186 -23.33 -10.28 -10.02
N ARG A 187 -24.64 -10.60 -10.02
CA ARG A 187 -25.68 -9.57 -9.98
C ARG A 187 -26.92 -9.98 -9.20
N ASN A 188 -27.58 -9.01 -8.56
CA ASN A 188 -28.82 -9.26 -7.81
C ASN A 188 -28.67 -10.38 -6.77
N CYS A 189 -27.49 -10.48 -6.15
CA CYS A 189 -27.16 -11.54 -5.20
C CYS A 189 -27.03 -10.99 -3.79
N ILE A 190 -27.19 -11.87 -2.81
CA ILE A 190 -26.95 -11.57 -1.39
C ILE A 190 -25.91 -12.56 -0.86
N PHE A 191 -24.77 -12.08 -0.42
CA PHE A 191 -23.80 -12.86 0.36
C PHE A 191 -24.02 -12.59 1.83
N ARG A 192 -24.40 -13.61 2.61
CA ARG A 192 -24.69 -13.42 4.03
C ARG A 192 -24.19 -14.52 4.95
N ASN A 193 -23.80 -14.14 6.17
CA ASN A 193 -23.41 -15.09 7.22
C ASN A 193 -22.37 -16.11 6.76
N ASN A 194 -21.43 -15.70 5.91
CA ASN A 194 -20.30 -16.52 5.50
C ASN A 194 -19.08 -16.20 6.35
N PHE A 195 -18.32 -17.24 6.69
CA PHE A 195 -17.10 -17.12 7.48
C PHE A 195 -15.90 -17.66 6.69
N SER A 196 -14.79 -16.92 6.65
CA SER A 196 -13.49 -17.45 6.18
C SER A 196 -12.31 -16.63 6.71
N PRO A 197 -11.04 -17.09 6.69
CA PRO A 197 -9.90 -16.29 7.13
C PRO A 197 -9.75 -14.97 6.38
N LYS A 198 -9.94 -14.97 5.05
CA LYS A 198 -9.94 -13.77 4.22
C LYS A 198 -11.16 -13.74 3.30
N GLY A 199 -11.86 -12.61 3.28
CA GLY A 199 -13.02 -12.44 2.42
C GLY A 199 -14.15 -13.35 2.86
N GLY A 200 -14.76 -13.08 4.02
CA GLY A 200 -15.84 -13.91 4.58
C GLY A 200 -16.89 -14.28 3.53
N ALA A 201 -17.31 -13.29 2.73
CA ALA A 201 -18.10 -13.50 1.52
C ALA A 201 -17.26 -13.85 0.30
N VAL A 202 -16.33 -12.98 -0.11
CA VAL A 202 -15.64 -13.09 -1.40
C VAL A 202 -14.15 -12.87 -1.27
N TYR A 203 -13.37 -13.74 -1.90
CA TYR A 203 -11.93 -13.56 -2.07
C TYR A 203 -11.57 -13.43 -3.55
N ASN A 204 -10.93 -12.32 -3.93
CA ASN A 204 -10.50 -12.06 -5.31
C ASN A 204 -8.96 -12.03 -5.40
N VAL A 205 -8.45 -12.74 -6.40
CA VAL A 205 -7.05 -12.69 -6.85
C VAL A 205 -7.06 -12.49 -8.35
N HIS A 206 -6.28 -11.54 -8.85
CA HIS A 206 -6.27 -11.22 -10.27
C HIS A 206 -5.12 -11.87 -11.02
N LYS A 207 -5.43 -12.28 -12.26
CA LYS A 207 -4.46 -12.69 -13.26
C LYS A 207 -4.12 -11.50 -14.17
N PRO A 208 -2.86 -11.06 -14.23
CA PRO A 208 -2.41 -9.97 -15.08
C PRO A 208 -2.93 -10.05 -16.51
N GLY A 209 -3.49 -8.95 -16.99
CA GLY A 209 -4.07 -8.84 -18.33
C GLY A 209 -5.43 -9.53 -18.53
N ALA A 210 -6.00 -10.17 -17.50
CA ALA A 210 -7.35 -10.74 -17.55
C ALA A 210 -8.43 -9.69 -17.27
N GLU A 211 -9.69 -10.07 -17.49
CA GLU A 211 -10.84 -9.31 -17.02
C GLU A 211 -10.92 -9.32 -15.48
N GLN A 212 -11.77 -8.47 -14.92
CA GLN A 212 -11.95 -8.31 -13.46
C GLN A 212 -13.35 -8.75 -13.05
N ALA A 213 -13.49 -9.30 -11.85
CA ALA A 213 -14.80 -9.65 -11.30
C ALA A 213 -15.70 -8.40 -11.18
N THR A 214 -16.98 -8.54 -11.54
CA THR A 214 -17.96 -7.44 -11.47
C THR A 214 -19.14 -7.83 -10.60
N PHE A 215 -19.52 -6.96 -9.67
CA PHE A 215 -20.63 -7.11 -8.75
C PHE A 215 -21.61 -5.96 -8.97
N THR A 216 -22.86 -6.27 -9.35
CA THR A 216 -23.89 -5.25 -9.61
C THR A 216 -25.13 -5.53 -8.81
N ASN A 217 -25.59 -4.56 -8.02
CA ASN A 217 -26.76 -4.73 -7.15
C ASN A 217 -26.59 -5.97 -6.24
N VAL A 218 -25.45 -6.02 -5.53
CA VAL A 218 -25.10 -7.12 -4.62
C VAL A 218 -25.03 -6.61 -3.19
N GLU A 219 -25.61 -7.38 -2.27
CA GLU A 219 -25.53 -7.11 -0.83
C GLU A 219 -24.58 -8.08 -0.13
N PHE A 220 -23.71 -7.54 0.72
CA PHE A 220 -22.81 -8.28 1.59
C PHE A 220 -23.20 -7.99 3.04
N VAL A 221 -23.81 -8.97 3.71
CA VAL A 221 -24.49 -8.78 5.00
C VAL A 221 -23.96 -9.76 6.04
N ASP A 222 -23.48 -9.26 7.17
CA ASP A 222 -23.08 -10.07 8.33
C ASP A 222 -22.09 -11.20 8.00
N ASN A 223 -21.16 -10.94 7.07
CA ASN A 223 -20.06 -11.87 6.79
C ASN A 223 -18.90 -11.60 7.74
N GLU A 224 -18.17 -12.64 8.11
CA GLU A 224 -17.10 -12.54 9.09
C GLU A 224 -15.78 -13.11 8.55
N ALA A 225 -14.68 -12.45 8.88
CA ALA A 225 -13.34 -12.96 8.65
C ALA A 225 -12.49 -13.01 9.92
N SER A 226 -11.85 -14.15 10.18
CA SER A 226 -10.89 -14.28 11.29
C SER A 226 -9.57 -13.56 11.03
N GLN A 227 -9.31 -13.13 9.79
CA GLN A 227 -8.22 -12.22 9.47
C GLN A 227 -8.78 -10.96 8.82
N ARG A 228 -8.85 -10.87 7.49
CA ARG A 228 -9.04 -9.59 6.77
C ARG A 228 -10.17 -9.62 5.76
N GLY A 229 -10.84 -8.49 5.58
CA GLY A 229 -11.94 -8.36 4.62
C GLY A 229 -13.16 -9.16 5.07
N GLY A 230 -13.91 -8.64 6.04
CA GLY A 230 -15.07 -9.35 6.61
C GLY A 230 -16.09 -9.77 5.55
N ALA A 231 -16.35 -8.91 4.56
CA ALA A 231 -17.03 -9.32 3.33
C ALA A 231 -16.03 -9.71 2.24
N VAL A 232 -15.22 -8.76 1.79
CA VAL A 232 -14.39 -8.91 0.58
C VAL A 232 -12.92 -8.73 0.92
N SER A 233 -12.09 -9.64 0.45
CA SER A 233 -10.64 -9.46 0.43
C SER A 233 -10.11 -9.55 -0.99
N ASN A 234 -9.24 -8.61 -1.36
CA ASN A 234 -8.65 -8.47 -2.69
C ASN A 234 -7.12 -8.50 -2.57
N ASP A 235 -6.49 -9.46 -3.25
CA ASP A 235 -5.04 -9.60 -3.26
C ASP A 235 -4.49 -9.59 -4.70
N LEU A 236 -3.19 -9.27 -4.84
CA LEU A 236 -2.40 -9.36 -6.08
C LEU A 236 -2.98 -8.61 -7.27
N GLY A 237 -3.19 -7.30 -7.11
CA GLY A 237 -3.65 -6.44 -8.20
C GLY A 237 -5.10 -6.66 -8.60
N ALA A 238 -5.91 -7.27 -7.74
CA ALA A 238 -7.34 -7.44 -8.03
C ALA A 238 -8.04 -6.08 -8.08
N MET A 239 -8.80 -5.86 -9.16
CA MET A 239 -9.48 -4.61 -9.44
C MET A 239 -10.99 -4.85 -9.64
N PRO A 240 -11.69 -5.52 -8.70
CA PRO A 240 -13.09 -5.84 -8.87
C PRO A 240 -13.94 -4.57 -8.90
N VAL A 241 -15.04 -4.63 -9.65
CA VAL A 241 -15.95 -3.51 -9.83
C VAL A 241 -17.23 -3.73 -9.03
N PHE A 242 -17.59 -2.78 -8.17
CA PHE A 242 -18.82 -2.79 -7.39
C PHE A 242 -19.73 -1.66 -7.82
N ILE A 243 -20.93 -1.99 -8.28
CA ILE A 243 -21.92 -1.05 -8.80
C ILE A 243 -23.22 -1.23 -8.03
N ASP A 244 -23.72 -0.16 -7.41
CA ASP A 244 -24.98 -0.19 -6.65
C ASP A 244 -24.98 -1.26 -5.53
N CYS A 245 -23.82 -1.49 -4.91
CA CYS A 245 -23.62 -2.52 -3.88
C CYS A 245 -23.77 -1.98 -2.45
N ARG A 246 -24.00 -2.90 -1.50
CA ARG A 246 -24.13 -2.59 -0.07
C ARG A 246 -23.29 -3.54 0.78
N PHE A 247 -22.53 -3.00 1.73
CA PHE A 247 -21.74 -3.73 2.71
C PHE A 247 -22.24 -3.36 4.11
N VAL A 248 -22.93 -4.29 4.77
CA VAL A 248 -23.65 -4.06 6.01
C VAL A 248 -23.27 -5.09 7.07
N GLY A 249 -22.87 -4.64 8.26
CA GLY A 249 -22.71 -5.55 9.42
C GLY A 249 -21.54 -6.54 9.33
N ASN A 250 -20.63 -6.40 8.37
CA ASN A 250 -19.53 -7.34 8.18
C ASN A 250 -18.42 -7.12 9.21
N ARG A 251 -17.75 -8.20 9.61
CA ARG A 251 -16.75 -8.19 10.70
C ARG A 251 -15.41 -8.79 10.26
N SER A 252 -14.31 -8.19 10.66
CA SER A 252 -12.96 -8.76 10.56
C SER A 252 -12.25 -8.70 11.92
N GLN A 253 -11.38 -9.65 12.23
CA GLN A 253 -10.58 -9.62 13.47
C GLN A 253 -9.26 -8.82 13.32
N ASP A 254 -8.89 -8.40 12.11
CA ASP A 254 -7.67 -7.61 11.83
C ASP A 254 -7.99 -6.31 11.08
N LYS A 255 -8.18 -6.37 9.75
CA LYS A 255 -8.36 -5.19 8.89
C LYS A 255 -9.50 -5.36 7.88
N GLY A 256 -10.24 -4.28 7.66
CA GLY A 256 -11.24 -4.17 6.60
C GLY A 256 -12.51 -4.93 6.99
N GLY A 257 -13.35 -4.35 7.84
CA GLY A 257 -14.61 -4.98 8.24
C GLY A 257 -15.51 -5.27 7.04
N ALA A 258 -15.59 -4.35 6.08
CA ALA A 258 -16.23 -4.61 4.78
C ALA A 258 -15.22 -5.13 3.75
N ILE A 259 -14.26 -4.29 3.36
CA ILE A 259 -13.35 -4.57 2.24
C ILE A 259 -11.91 -4.42 2.71
N TYR A 260 -11.08 -5.39 2.38
CA TYR A 260 -9.63 -5.31 2.52
C TYR A 260 -8.93 -5.47 1.17
N ASN A 261 -7.97 -4.60 0.89
CA ASN A 261 -7.18 -4.59 -0.34
C ASN A 261 -5.70 -4.67 0.00
N ASP A 262 -4.99 -5.58 -0.67
CA ASP A 262 -3.56 -5.78 -0.48
C ASP A 262 -2.85 -5.98 -1.82
N PHE A 263 -1.53 -5.73 -1.86
CA PHE A 263 -0.68 -5.91 -3.04
C PHE A 263 -1.21 -5.19 -4.31
N ALA A 264 -1.36 -3.88 -4.22
CA ALA A 264 -1.82 -3.00 -5.30
C ALA A 264 -3.21 -3.38 -5.85
N SER A 265 -4.06 -3.96 -5.00
CA SER A 265 -5.45 -4.27 -5.33
C SER A 265 -6.29 -3.00 -5.26
N THR A 266 -7.07 -2.75 -6.30
CA THR A 266 -7.65 -1.43 -6.52
C THR A 266 -9.12 -1.53 -6.92
N PRO A 267 -10.03 -1.87 -5.99
CA PRO A 267 -11.43 -2.01 -6.34
C PRO A 267 -12.02 -0.66 -6.81
N LEU A 268 -12.95 -0.74 -7.76
CA LEU A 268 -13.68 0.42 -8.30
C LEU A 268 -15.10 0.40 -7.76
N LEU A 269 -15.46 1.39 -6.96
CA LEU A 269 -16.75 1.45 -6.27
C LEU A 269 -17.60 2.60 -6.83
N PHE A 270 -18.77 2.26 -7.38
CA PHE A 270 -19.71 3.20 -7.96
C PHE A 270 -21.07 3.09 -7.28
N ASN A 271 -21.49 4.15 -6.59
CA ASN A 271 -22.73 4.18 -5.84
C ASN A 271 -22.82 3.05 -4.79
N VAL A 272 -21.89 3.03 -3.83
CA VAL A 272 -21.79 1.95 -2.83
C VAL A 272 -22.07 2.48 -1.42
N LEU A 273 -22.76 1.68 -0.61
CA LEU A 273 -22.92 1.91 0.82
C LEU A 273 -22.05 0.97 1.64
N VAL A 274 -21.27 1.51 2.58
CA VAL A 274 -20.47 0.76 3.56
C VAL A 274 -20.85 1.23 4.97
N THR A 275 -21.63 0.43 5.69
CA THR A 275 -22.17 0.84 7.00
C THR A 275 -22.21 -0.28 8.04
N GLY A 276 -21.99 0.07 9.30
CA GLY A 276 -22.12 -0.87 10.42
C GLY A 276 -21.10 -2.01 10.43
N ASN A 277 -19.99 -1.88 9.70
CA ASN A 277 -18.94 -2.90 9.64
C ASN A 277 -17.92 -2.68 10.77
N GLU A 278 -17.31 -3.76 11.26
CA GLU A 278 -16.39 -3.73 12.40
C GLU A 278 -15.08 -4.47 12.11
N ALA A 279 -13.95 -3.87 12.51
CA ALA A 279 -12.66 -4.53 12.51
C ALA A 279 -11.74 -4.01 13.64
N THR A 280 -10.58 -4.64 13.83
CA THR A 280 -9.57 -4.11 14.76
C THR A 280 -9.03 -2.78 14.25
N THR A 281 -8.66 -2.72 12.98
CA THR A 281 -8.31 -1.51 12.22
C THR A 281 -9.15 -1.48 10.95
N ALA A 282 -9.42 -0.32 10.35
CA ALA A 282 -10.12 -0.26 9.06
C ALA A 282 -11.55 -0.84 9.12
N GLY A 283 -12.45 -0.26 9.92
CA GLY A 283 -13.82 -0.78 10.11
C GLY A 283 -14.60 -0.94 8.81
N GLY A 284 -14.51 0.04 7.91
CA GLY A 284 -15.06 -0.01 6.56
C GLY A 284 -14.08 -0.64 5.57
N ILE A 285 -13.22 0.19 4.99
CA ILE A 285 -12.28 -0.19 3.91
C ILE A 285 -10.83 -0.02 4.37
N GLY A 286 -10.04 -1.09 4.28
CA GLY A 286 -8.60 -1.08 4.56
C GLY A 286 -7.78 -1.32 3.30
N ASN A 287 -6.75 -0.49 3.07
CA ASN A 287 -5.83 -0.62 1.94
C ASN A 287 -4.40 -0.77 2.45
N ASP A 288 -3.71 -1.79 1.99
CA ASP A 288 -2.27 -2.02 2.19
C ASP A 288 -1.62 -2.36 0.83
N GLY A 289 -0.29 -2.37 0.78
CA GLY A 289 0.51 -2.87 -0.34
C GLY A 289 0.43 -2.04 -1.62
N GLY A 290 0.19 -0.72 -1.53
CA GLY A 290 0.02 0.18 -2.67
C GLY A 290 -1.38 0.14 -3.31
N SER A 291 -2.38 -0.27 -2.53
CA SER A 291 -3.77 -0.40 -2.96
C SER A 291 -4.47 0.97 -2.96
N SER A 292 -4.97 1.42 -4.13
CA SER A 292 -5.43 2.80 -4.33
C SER A 292 -6.86 2.89 -4.87
N PRO A 293 -7.89 2.39 -4.16
CA PRO A 293 -9.26 2.27 -4.70
C PRO A 293 -9.83 3.58 -5.26
N LEU A 294 -10.66 3.47 -6.31
CA LEU A 294 -11.45 4.59 -6.83
C LEU A 294 -12.87 4.51 -6.29
N LEU A 295 -13.29 5.53 -5.56
CA LEU A 295 -14.63 5.62 -4.98
C LEU A 295 -15.37 6.78 -5.65
N ALA A 296 -16.50 6.50 -6.27
CA ALA A 296 -17.39 7.52 -6.81
C ALA A 296 -18.80 7.33 -6.26
N ASN A 297 -19.33 8.37 -5.61
CA ASN A 297 -20.64 8.37 -4.99
C ASN A 297 -20.82 7.33 -3.87
N VAL A 298 -19.81 7.17 -3.02
CA VAL A 298 -19.79 6.16 -1.96
C VAL A 298 -20.11 6.81 -0.61
N THR A 299 -20.91 6.13 0.22
CA THR A 299 -21.12 6.50 1.63
C THR A 299 -20.45 5.47 2.54
N ILE A 300 -19.55 5.93 3.41
CA ILE A 300 -18.86 5.12 4.43
C ILE A 300 -19.15 5.74 5.80
N VAL A 301 -20.09 5.16 6.53
CA VAL A 301 -20.69 5.76 7.74
C VAL A 301 -20.90 4.71 8.83
N GLY A 302 -20.77 5.09 10.10
CA GLY A 302 -21.15 4.21 11.22
C GLY A 302 -20.40 2.88 11.29
N ASN A 303 -19.18 2.81 10.75
CA ASN A 303 -18.28 1.67 10.87
C ASN A 303 -17.41 1.82 12.13
N LYS A 304 -16.81 0.73 12.62
CA LYS A 304 -16.06 0.71 13.89
C LYS A 304 -14.68 0.07 13.72
N ALA A 305 -13.65 0.79 14.16
CA ALA A 305 -12.30 0.25 14.37
C ALA A 305 -12.00 0.22 15.88
N THR A 306 -11.76 -0.94 16.48
CA THR A 306 -11.53 -1.04 17.94
C THR A 306 -10.20 -0.39 18.36
N SER A 307 -9.22 -0.30 17.46
CA SER A 307 -7.97 0.46 17.64
C SER A 307 -8.15 1.98 17.56
N GLY A 308 -9.31 2.45 17.07
CA GLY A 308 -9.55 3.85 16.73
C GLY A 308 -8.89 4.30 15.41
N LEU A 309 -8.26 3.40 14.65
CA LEU A 309 -7.58 3.73 13.40
C LEU A 309 -8.45 3.41 12.17
N GLY A 310 -8.92 4.46 11.49
CA GLY A 310 -9.55 4.35 10.18
C GLY A 310 -10.88 3.60 10.20
N ALA A 311 -11.80 3.94 11.10
CA ALA A 311 -13.13 3.33 11.15
C ALA A 311 -13.84 3.36 9.79
N GLY A 312 -13.68 4.43 9.00
CA GLY A 312 -14.22 4.54 7.65
C GLY A 312 -13.26 3.99 6.58
N LEU A 313 -12.23 4.76 6.27
CA LEU A 313 -11.26 4.48 5.22
C LEU A 313 -9.83 4.54 5.79
N TYR A 314 -9.07 3.47 5.64
CA TYR A 314 -7.71 3.31 6.16
C TYR A 314 -6.71 3.07 5.03
N GLN A 315 -5.65 3.89 4.98
CA GLN A 315 -4.47 3.70 4.14
C GLN A 315 -3.33 3.24 5.05
N GLY A 316 -2.83 2.04 4.81
CA GLY A 316 -1.93 1.36 5.72
C GLY A 316 -0.53 1.18 5.15
N THR A 317 0.00 -0.02 5.26
CA THR A 317 1.39 -0.32 4.92
C THR A 317 1.59 -0.42 3.42
N GLY A 318 2.82 -0.23 2.94
CA GLY A 318 3.14 -0.22 1.50
C GLY A 318 3.12 1.19 0.93
N ALA A 319 3.93 1.43 -0.10
CA ALA A 319 4.02 2.74 -0.71
C ALA A 319 2.80 3.05 -1.59
N ASN A 320 2.34 4.29 -1.55
CA ASN A 320 1.32 4.83 -2.44
C ASN A 320 -0.08 4.18 -2.31
N ASN A 321 -0.62 4.03 -1.10
CA ASN A 321 -2.06 3.72 -0.93
C ASN A 321 -2.86 5.03 -1.08
N ASN A 322 -3.08 5.47 -2.30
CA ASN A 322 -3.64 6.80 -2.61
C ASN A 322 -5.03 6.73 -3.25
N PRO A 323 -6.11 6.44 -2.48
CA PRO A 323 -7.45 6.45 -3.01
C PRO A 323 -7.88 7.81 -3.57
N ILE A 324 -8.75 7.75 -4.56
CA ILE A 324 -9.44 8.93 -5.08
C ILE A 324 -10.92 8.80 -4.75
N VAL A 325 -11.45 9.81 -4.04
CA VAL A 325 -12.84 9.86 -3.58
C VAL A 325 -13.60 11.01 -4.25
N VAL A 326 -14.60 10.67 -5.04
CA VAL A 326 -15.36 11.63 -5.85
C VAL A 326 -16.84 11.59 -5.43
N ASN A 327 -17.36 12.71 -4.95
CA ASN A 327 -18.74 12.83 -4.46
C ASN A 327 -19.10 11.82 -3.37
N CYS A 328 -18.15 11.55 -2.46
CA CYS A 328 -18.31 10.59 -1.37
C CYS A 328 -18.71 11.26 -0.06
N SER A 329 -19.29 10.49 0.86
CA SER A 329 -19.48 10.87 2.26
C SER A 329 -18.76 9.85 3.15
N ILE A 330 -17.71 10.28 3.86
CA ILE A 330 -16.85 9.39 4.67
C ILE A 330 -16.66 10.02 6.05
N ASP A 331 -17.04 9.31 7.10
CA ASP A 331 -16.97 9.83 8.47
C ASP A 331 -15.56 9.88 9.05
N ASP A 332 -14.68 8.96 8.61
CA ASP A 332 -13.35 8.80 9.16
C ASP A 332 -12.35 8.34 8.10
N VAL A 333 -11.18 8.98 8.08
CA VAL A 333 -10.08 8.70 7.17
C VAL A 333 -8.81 8.66 8.01
N TYR A 334 -8.05 7.59 7.87
CA TYR A 334 -6.73 7.47 8.46
C TYR A 334 -5.71 7.18 7.37
N ASN A 335 -4.76 8.08 7.21
CA ASN A 335 -3.63 7.88 6.31
C ASN A 335 -2.40 7.54 7.14
N TRP A 336 -1.78 6.41 6.81
CA TRP A 336 -0.47 6.07 7.31
C TRP A 336 0.58 6.67 6.35
N HIS A 337 1.68 7.16 6.89
CA HIS A 337 2.88 7.52 6.13
C HIS A 337 2.73 8.67 5.15
N GLU A 338 3.01 8.40 3.87
CA GLU A 338 2.93 9.34 2.77
C GLU A 338 1.62 9.23 2.03
N ASP A 339 0.71 8.35 2.43
CA ASP A 339 -0.53 8.09 1.72
C ASP A 339 -1.47 9.30 1.78
N ILE A 340 -2.10 9.61 0.65
CA ILE A 340 -3.04 10.72 0.53
C ILE A 340 -4.33 10.21 -0.09
N VAL A 341 -5.44 10.51 0.58
CA VAL A 341 -6.77 10.41 -0.03
C VAL A 341 -7.07 11.71 -0.77
N ALA A 342 -7.21 11.62 -2.10
CA ALA A 342 -7.54 12.76 -2.95
C ALA A 342 -9.06 12.91 -3.10
N ALA A 343 -9.61 14.09 -2.81
CA ALA A 343 -11.05 14.31 -2.74
C ALA A 343 -11.55 15.35 -3.76
N LEU A 344 -12.68 15.06 -4.41
CA LEU A 344 -13.42 16.01 -5.25
C LEU A 344 -14.91 15.97 -4.91
N GLY A 345 -15.47 17.09 -4.44
CA GLY A 345 -16.90 17.21 -4.14
C GLY A 345 -17.38 16.26 -3.03
N SER A 346 -16.48 15.83 -2.14
CA SER A 346 -16.75 14.83 -1.11
C SER A 346 -16.87 15.46 0.28
N HIS A 347 -17.75 14.92 1.12
CA HIS A 347 -17.79 15.18 2.56
C HIS A 347 -16.82 14.21 3.26
N VAL A 348 -15.68 14.72 3.70
CA VAL A 348 -14.58 13.96 4.30
C VAL A 348 -13.99 14.71 5.49
N PRO A 349 -13.29 14.04 6.42
CA PRO A 349 -12.68 14.71 7.56
C PRO A 349 -11.64 15.75 7.14
N ALA A 350 -11.65 16.91 7.81
CA ALA A 350 -10.69 17.98 7.54
C ALA A 350 -9.25 17.55 7.88
N GLY A 351 -8.30 17.95 7.04
CA GLY A 351 -6.86 17.68 7.25
C GLY A 351 -6.40 16.25 6.96
N GLN A 352 -7.33 15.33 6.62
CA GLN A 352 -7.02 13.93 6.28
C GLN A 352 -7.06 13.67 4.77
N THR A 353 -7.36 14.68 3.95
CA THR A 353 -7.48 14.56 2.51
C THR A 353 -6.85 15.76 1.82
N LEU A 354 -6.52 15.59 0.54
CA LEU A 354 -6.06 16.66 -0.34
C LEU A 354 -7.09 16.89 -1.45
N PRO A 355 -7.41 18.14 -1.84
CA PRO A 355 -8.23 18.37 -3.02
C PRO A 355 -7.61 17.68 -4.24
N LEU A 356 -8.43 17.01 -5.06
CA LEU A 356 -7.94 16.28 -6.23
C LEU A 356 -7.10 17.18 -7.15
N ALA A 357 -7.51 18.43 -7.34
CA ALA A 357 -6.77 19.41 -8.15
C ALA A 357 -5.33 19.64 -7.68
N ASP A 358 -5.08 19.57 -6.36
CA ASP A 358 -3.75 19.74 -5.76
C ASP A 358 -2.96 18.42 -5.79
N PHE A 359 -3.65 17.28 -5.80
CA PHE A 359 -3.03 15.96 -5.95
C PHE A 359 -2.57 15.68 -7.38
N LEU A 360 -3.26 16.22 -8.40
CA LEU A 360 -2.90 16.03 -9.80
C LEU A 360 -1.42 16.36 -10.09
N PRO A 361 -0.89 17.57 -9.84
CA PRO A 361 0.48 17.95 -10.20
C PRO A 361 1.57 17.12 -9.49
N ILE A 362 1.24 16.50 -8.36
CA ILE A 362 2.16 15.68 -7.56
C ILE A 362 1.95 14.18 -7.76
N SER A 363 1.09 13.74 -8.70
CA SER A 363 0.83 12.33 -8.99
C SER A 363 0.99 12.01 -10.47
N ASN A 364 1.10 10.73 -10.81
CA ASN A 364 1.16 10.24 -12.20
C ASN A 364 -0.08 10.59 -13.05
N LEU A 365 -1.11 11.18 -12.45
CA LEU A 365 -2.31 11.75 -13.07
C LEU A 365 -2.10 13.12 -13.75
N ASP A 366 -1.01 13.85 -13.48
CA ASP A 366 -0.78 15.17 -14.08
C ASP A 366 -0.79 15.13 -15.63
N GLY A 367 -1.45 16.09 -16.25
CA GLY A 367 -1.69 16.09 -17.69
C GLY A 367 -2.59 14.94 -18.21
N GLN A 368 -2.99 13.98 -17.37
CA GLN A 368 -3.92 12.89 -17.72
C GLN A 368 -5.36 13.21 -17.33
N VAL A 369 -5.56 13.93 -16.22
CA VAL A 369 -6.86 14.48 -15.79
C VAL A 369 -6.80 16.00 -15.95
N ARG A 370 -7.78 16.59 -16.65
CA ARG A 370 -7.79 18.03 -16.93
C ARG A 370 -8.76 18.74 -15.99
N ALA A 371 -8.54 20.03 -15.77
CA ALA A 371 -9.46 20.88 -15.00
C ALA A 371 -10.91 20.83 -15.53
N ALA A 372 -11.10 20.70 -16.85
CA ALA A 372 -12.41 20.56 -17.46
C ALA A 372 -13.12 19.23 -17.13
N ASP A 373 -12.36 18.18 -16.77
CA ASP A 373 -12.93 16.90 -16.36
C ASP A 373 -13.50 17.00 -14.94
N LEU A 374 -13.00 17.91 -14.10
CA LEU A 374 -13.46 18.19 -12.72
C LEU A 374 -14.84 18.89 -12.64
N ALA A 375 -15.61 18.88 -13.72
CA ALA A 375 -16.95 19.46 -13.74
C ALA A 375 -17.86 18.81 -12.67
N PRO A 376 -18.82 19.55 -12.09
CA PRO A 376 -19.68 19.04 -11.02
C PRO A 376 -20.40 17.76 -11.43
N LEU A 377 -20.43 16.79 -10.53
CA LEU A 377 -21.26 15.60 -10.66
C LEU A 377 -22.75 15.94 -10.48
N PRO A 378 -23.68 15.10 -10.94
CA PRO A 378 -25.11 15.34 -10.73
C PRO A 378 -25.46 15.33 -9.22
N THR A 379 -26.62 15.90 -8.87
CA THR A 379 -26.96 16.32 -7.49
C THR A 379 -27.02 15.18 -6.47
N GLY A 380 -26.52 15.45 -5.25
CA GLY A 380 -26.55 14.55 -4.08
C GLY A 380 -25.17 13.95 -3.79
N VAL A 381 -24.70 14.03 -2.55
CA VAL A 381 -23.39 13.50 -2.12
C VAL A 381 -23.56 12.12 -1.52
N GLY A 382 -22.72 11.17 -1.93
CA GLY A 382 -22.73 9.81 -1.44
C GLY A 382 -23.85 8.93 -2.01
N TYR A 383 -23.92 7.71 -1.49
CA TYR A 383 -24.79 6.62 -1.94
C TYR A 383 -26.24 7.07 -2.16
N GLN A 384 -26.78 6.66 -3.30
CA GLN A 384 -28.19 6.78 -3.65
C GLN A 384 -28.87 5.40 -3.57
N PRO A 385 -30.03 5.28 -2.92
CA PRO A 385 -30.72 4.00 -2.73
C PRO A 385 -31.33 3.43 -4.02
N ARG A 386 -31.37 4.20 -5.11
CA ARG A 386 -31.81 3.73 -6.43
C ARG A 386 -30.60 3.48 -7.32
N PRO A 387 -30.68 2.55 -8.29
CA PRO A 387 -29.57 2.28 -9.21
C PRO A 387 -29.09 3.55 -9.90
N TYR A 388 -27.83 3.90 -9.68
CA TYR A 388 -27.22 5.16 -10.12
C TYR A 388 -25.80 4.97 -10.65
N GLY A 389 -25.15 3.84 -10.32
CA GLY A 389 -23.78 3.52 -10.73
C GLY A 389 -23.56 3.60 -12.25
N ALA A 390 -24.50 3.12 -13.06
CA ALA A 390 -24.39 3.19 -14.53
C ALA A 390 -24.41 4.63 -15.08
N GLN A 391 -25.06 5.57 -14.38
CA GLN A 391 -25.06 6.98 -14.76
C GLN A 391 -23.73 7.65 -14.39
N LEU A 392 -23.17 7.31 -13.22
CA LEU A 392 -21.89 7.81 -12.75
C LEU A 392 -20.73 7.48 -13.71
N LEU A 393 -20.74 6.29 -14.30
CA LEU A 393 -19.73 5.87 -15.28
C LEU A 393 -19.70 6.74 -16.55
N LYS A 394 -20.74 7.55 -16.80
CA LYS A 394 -20.80 8.50 -17.92
C LYS A 394 -20.24 9.87 -17.56
N ALA A 395 -19.98 10.15 -16.28
CA ALA A 395 -19.41 11.42 -15.86
C ALA A 395 -17.96 11.56 -16.35
N PRO A 396 -17.55 12.72 -16.92
CA PRO A 396 -16.22 12.89 -17.51
C PRO A 396 -15.05 12.59 -16.54
N VAL A 397 -15.10 13.09 -15.29
CA VAL A 397 -14.07 12.79 -14.28
C VAL A 397 -13.97 11.29 -14.00
N VAL A 398 -15.10 10.63 -13.78
CA VAL A 398 -15.16 9.20 -13.43
C VAL A 398 -14.64 8.37 -14.59
N ALA A 399 -15.09 8.66 -15.81
CA ALA A 399 -14.62 7.96 -17.00
C ALA A 399 -13.11 8.12 -17.19
N THR A 400 -12.58 9.33 -17.04
CA THR A 400 -11.14 9.60 -17.17
C THR A 400 -10.33 8.85 -16.13
N LEU A 401 -10.78 8.84 -14.86
CA LEU A 401 -10.11 8.11 -13.79
C LEU A 401 -10.17 6.60 -13.99
N VAL A 402 -11.32 6.03 -14.37
CA VAL A 402 -11.43 4.59 -14.70
C VAL A 402 -10.44 4.18 -15.78
N GLN A 403 -10.19 5.04 -16.76
CA GLN A 403 -9.20 4.78 -17.80
C GLN A 403 -7.77 4.91 -17.36
N PHE A 404 -7.50 5.88 -16.50
CA PHE A 404 -6.22 5.96 -15.85
C PHE A 404 -5.94 4.64 -15.10
N TYR A 405 -6.89 4.20 -14.28
CA TYR A 405 -6.78 2.96 -13.51
C TYR A 405 -6.63 1.74 -14.43
N SER A 406 -7.43 1.60 -15.48
CA SER A 406 -7.31 0.48 -16.42
C SER A 406 -5.96 0.45 -17.14
N ARG A 407 -5.40 1.60 -17.54
CA ARG A 407 -4.11 1.67 -18.25
C ARG A 407 -2.90 1.49 -17.33
N ASN A 408 -3.03 1.86 -16.06
CA ASN A 408 -1.97 1.77 -15.06
C ASN A 408 -2.22 0.63 -14.05
N GLU A 409 -3.13 -0.30 -14.38
CA GLU A 409 -3.47 -1.46 -13.53
C GLU A 409 -3.78 -1.09 -12.07
N GLY A 410 -4.57 -0.03 -11.90
CA GLY A 410 -5.00 0.52 -10.61
C GLY A 410 -3.95 1.34 -9.87
N VAL A 411 -2.73 1.48 -10.39
CA VAL A 411 -1.62 2.10 -9.65
C VAL A 411 -1.66 3.62 -9.79
N VAL A 412 -1.79 4.30 -8.65
CA VAL A 412 -1.64 5.75 -8.50
C VAL A 412 -0.38 6.02 -7.69
N GLU A 413 0.57 6.73 -8.27
CA GLU A 413 1.87 7.01 -7.66
C GLU A 413 2.11 8.51 -7.60
N TYR A 414 2.95 8.93 -6.66
CA TYR A 414 3.48 10.29 -6.67
C TYR A 414 4.32 10.55 -7.93
N ARG A 415 4.06 11.69 -8.58
CA ARG A 415 4.93 12.28 -9.58
C ARG A 415 6.04 13.05 -8.88
N GLY A 416 7.13 13.19 -9.62
CA GLY A 416 8.25 13.95 -9.14
C GLY A 416 8.99 13.18 -8.06
N GLU A 417 9.34 11.93 -8.39
CA GLU A 417 10.67 11.44 -8.04
C GLU A 417 11.63 12.61 -8.13
N TYR A 418 12.26 12.93 -7.00
CA TYR A 418 13.33 13.89 -6.95
C TYR A 418 14.29 13.62 -8.11
N THR A 419 14.16 14.38 -9.18
CA THR A 419 15.00 14.19 -10.36
C THR A 419 16.23 15.01 -10.07
N ARG A 420 17.33 14.32 -9.78
CA ARG A 420 18.62 14.97 -9.58
C ARG A 420 18.87 15.95 -10.73
N PRO A 421 19.12 17.23 -10.44
CA PRO A 421 19.42 18.21 -11.48
C PRO A 421 20.59 17.72 -12.35
N VAL A 422 20.49 17.89 -13.66
CA VAL A 422 21.63 17.62 -14.54
C VAL A 422 22.71 18.66 -14.23
N VAL A 423 23.92 18.19 -13.92
CA VAL A 423 25.08 19.07 -13.75
C VAL A 423 25.59 19.47 -15.13
N THR A 424 25.60 20.77 -15.41
CA THR A 424 26.01 21.34 -16.71
C THR A 424 27.41 21.94 -16.71
N ARG A 425 28.16 21.80 -15.60
CA ARG A 425 29.53 22.31 -15.47
C ARG A 425 30.53 21.37 -16.15
N ASP A 426 31.59 21.94 -16.70
CA ASP A 426 32.72 21.16 -17.22
C ASP A 426 33.52 20.52 -16.09
N ALA A 427 33.96 19.28 -16.32
CA ALA A 427 34.82 18.56 -15.39
C ALA A 427 36.22 19.19 -15.31
N VAL A 428 36.82 19.13 -14.12
CA VAL A 428 38.19 19.58 -13.89
C VAL A 428 39.11 18.41 -13.56
N ALA A 429 40.39 18.51 -13.93
CA ALA A 429 41.40 17.52 -13.62
C ALA A 429 41.92 17.69 -12.17
N ALA A 430 41.05 17.49 -11.18
CA ALA A 430 41.39 17.58 -9.75
C ALA A 430 40.84 16.37 -8.98
N LYS A 431 41.61 15.90 -7.99
CA LYS A 431 41.17 14.82 -7.10
C LYS A 431 40.34 15.34 -5.91
N VAL A 432 40.44 16.64 -5.62
CA VAL A 432 39.80 17.29 -4.48
C VAL A 432 39.24 18.63 -4.92
N ILE A 433 38.00 18.91 -4.53
CA ILE A 433 37.34 20.20 -4.63
C ILE A 433 37.22 20.78 -3.22
N HIS A 434 37.75 21.98 -3.02
CA HIS A 434 37.79 22.66 -1.74
C HIS A 434 36.64 23.65 -1.61
N VAL A 435 36.02 23.67 -0.44
CA VAL A 435 34.96 24.62 -0.11
C VAL A 435 35.16 25.21 1.29
N VAL A 436 34.88 26.50 1.41
CA VAL A 436 35.02 27.31 2.63
C VAL A 436 33.72 28.07 2.91
N PRO A 437 33.40 28.41 4.17
CA PRO A 437 32.14 29.09 4.48
C PRO A 437 32.10 30.53 3.96
N ALA A 438 33.27 31.14 3.79
CA ALA A 438 33.47 32.46 3.20
C ALA A 438 34.89 32.57 2.64
N SER A 439 35.06 33.33 1.57
CA SER A 439 36.36 33.61 0.95
C SER A 439 36.43 35.07 0.52
N ALA A 440 37.59 35.69 0.67
CA ALA A 440 37.90 37.01 0.12
C ALA A 440 38.55 36.93 -1.27
N SER A 441 38.84 35.71 -1.77
CA SER A 441 39.42 35.52 -3.10
C SER A 441 38.43 35.88 -4.19
N ALA A 442 38.88 36.66 -5.18
CA ALA A 442 38.13 36.94 -6.40
C ALA A 442 38.02 35.69 -7.31
N THR A 443 38.91 34.72 -7.15
CA THR A 443 38.91 33.45 -7.89
C THR A 443 38.41 32.32 -6.99
N GLN A 444 37.33 31.66 -7.40
CA GLN A 444 36.68 30.57 -6.67
C GLN A 444 36.47 29.37 -7.60
N ASP A 445 37.55 28.69 -7.96
CA ASP A 445 37.54 27.51 -8.84
C ASP A 445 37.46 26.17 -8.07
N GLY A 446 37.67 26.18 -6.75
CA GLY A 446 37.65 25.00 -5.89
C GLY A 446 38.92 24.15 -5.93
N LEU A 447 39.94 24.52 -6.70
CA LEU A 447 41.11 23.66 -6.95
C LEU A 447 42.13 23.66 -5.80
N SER A 448 42.04 24.63 -4.88
CA SER A 448 42.89 24.75 -3.70
C SER A 448 42.15 25.42 -2.54
N TRP A 449 42.71 25.40 -1.33
CA TRP A 449 42.17 26.19 -0.22
C TRP A 449 42.18 27.70 -0.49
N ALA A 450 43.13 28.21 -1.29
CA ALA A 450 43.22 29.63 -1.62
C ALA A 450 42.14 30.09 -2.60
N THR A 451 41.72 29.19 -3.50
CA THR A 451 40.71 29.43 -4.54
C THR A 451 39.42 28.63 -4.28
N ALA A 452 39.19 28.24 -3.03
CA ALA A 452 38.06 27.41 -2.64
C ALA A 452 36.70 28.05 -2.99
N LEU A 453 35.73 27.20 -3.33
CA LEU A 453 34.35 27.62 -3.53
C LEU A 453 33.72 28.05 -2.20
N THR A 454 32.71 28.94 -2.24
CA THR A 454 31.91 29.29 -1.06
C THR A 454 30.53 28.65 -1.02
N ASP A 455 30.08 28.07 -2.14
CA ASP A 455 28.84 27.31 -2.24
C ASP A 455 29.16 25.81 -2.23
N LEU A 456 28.71 25.12 -1.17
CA LEU A 456 28.89 23.68 -1.03
C LEU A 456 28.13 22.90 -2.10
N GLN A 457 26.96 23.34 -2.55
CA GLN A 457 26.25 22.65 -3.63
C GLN A 457 27.05 22.77 -4.93
N ALA A 458 27.64 23.93 -5.22
CA ALA A 458 28.50 24.09 -6.40
C ALA A 458 29.75 23.20 -6.34
N ALA A 459 30.33 23.00 -5.15
CA ALA A 459 31.45 22.08 -4.96
C ALA A 459 31.04 20.61 -5.19
N ILE A 460 29.87 20.20 -4.70
CA ILE A 460 29.30 18.86 -4.93
C ILE A 460 28.99 18.64 -6.42
N ASP A 461 28.39 19.63 -7.08
CA ASP A 461 28.10 19.57 -8.51
C ASP A 461 29.40 19.41 -9.31
N LEU A 462 30.43 20.20 -9.04
CA LEU A 462 31.73 20.10 -9.73
C LEU A 462 32.43 18.76 -9.44
N ALA A 463 32.36 18.27 -8.21
CA ALA A 463 32.95 17.00 -7.82
C ALA A 463 32.31 15.82 -8.54
N SER A 464 30.99 15.85 -8.78
CA SER A 464 30.28 14.74 -9.45
C SER A 464 30.75 14.53 -10.88
N VAL A 465 30.92 15.62 -11.66
CA VAL A 465 31.43 15.54 -13.03
C VAL A 465 32.94 15.30 -13.09
N SER A 466 33.67 15.71 -12.06
CA SER A 466 35.15 15.59 -11.99
C SER A 466 35.63 14.28 -11.35
N LYS A 467 34.71 13.47 -10.78
CA LYS A 467 35.03 12.27 -9.98
C LYS A 467 36.01 12.58 -8.84
N ALA A 468 35.77 13.68 -8.16
CA ALA A 468 36.61 14.22 -7.09
C ALA A 468 35.94 14.10 -5.72
N ALA A 469 36.74 14.15 -4.66
CA ALA A 469 36.23 14.33 -3.30
C ALA A 469 35.96 15.82 -3.01
N VAL A 470 35.03 16.10 -2.11
CA VAL A 470 34.78 17.45 -1.58
C VAL A 470 35.40 17.59 -0.20
N TRP A 471 36.30 18.55 -0.02
CA TRP A 471 36.91 18.89 1.27
C TRP A 471 36.29 20.16 1.82
N VAL A 472 35.61 20.03 2.95
CA VAL A 472 34.81 21.10 3.55
C VAL A 472 35.54 21.65 4.76
N LYS A 473 35.93 22.92 4.68
CA LYS A 473 36.52 23.64 5.82
C LYS A 473 35.50 23.80 6.94
N ALA A 474 35.98 23.77 8.17
CA ALA A 474 35.21 24.08 9.37
C ALA A 474 34.41 25.37 9.20
N GLY A 475 33.15 25.32 9.61
CA GLY A 475 32.17 26.36 9.32
C GLY A 475 30.76 25.80 9.24
N ARG A 476 29.81 26.71 9.02
CA ARG A 476 28.40 26.37 8.84
C ARG A 476 27.98 26.64 7.39
N TYR A 477 27.34 25.66 6.78
CA TYR A 477 26.85 25.69 5.40
C TYR A 477 25.35 25.44 5.37
N HIS A 478 24.68 26.13 4.45
CA HIS A 478 23.24 26.01 4.25
C HIS A 478 22.94 25.78 2.77
N PRO A 479 21.91 24.99 2.43
CA PRO A 479 21.46 24.87 1.04
C PRO A 479 21.15 26.26 0.46
N ALA A 480 21.72 26.56 -0.72
CA ALA A 480 21.56 27.87 -1.37
C ALA A 480 20.44 27.89 -2.43
N ARG A 481 20.10 26.74 -3.02
CA ARG A 481 19.07 26.63 -4.08
C ARG A 481 17.66 26.75 -3.49
N ARG A 482 16.87 27.67 -4.03
CA ARG A 482 15.44 27.81 -3.77
C ARG A 482 14.70 27.36 -5.00
N ASP A 483 14.31 26.10 -5.05
CA ASP A 483 13.50 25.65 -6.18
C ASP A 483 12.02 25.90 -5.89
N ALA A 484 11.27 26.28 -6.93
CA ALA A 484 9.86 26.67 -6.86
C ALA A 484 8.96 25.43 -6.66
N GLY A 485 9.04 24.81 -5.49
CA GLY A 485 8.25 23.63 -5.12
C GLY A 485 8.95 22.29 -5.27
N ARG A 486 10.30 22.26 -5.34
CA ARG A 486 11.11 21.02 -5.37
C ARG A 486 12.23 21.11 -4.32
N ILE A 487 12.51 19.98 -3.69
CA ILE A 487 13.34 19.78 -2.49
C ILE A 487 14.56 20.72 -2.38
N ALA A 488 14.65 21.46 -1.28
CA ALA A 488 15.75 22.40 -1.02
C ALA A 488 16.71 21.83 0.05
N ALA A 489 17.63 20.95 -0.37
CA ALA A 489 18.63 20.28 0.48
C ALA A 489 19.98 20.21 -0.25
N PHE A 490 21.06 19.85 0.45
CA PHE A 490 22.31 19.48 -0.23
C PHE A 490 22.10 18.17 -0.97
N THR A 491 22.20 18.23 -2.28
CA THR A 491 22.02 17.08 -3.17
C THR A 491 23.36 16.41 -3.42
N LEU A 492 23.49 15.14 -3.06
CA LEU A 492 24.63 14.32 -3.47
C LEU A 492 24.41 13.71 -4.86
N TYR A 493 25.52 13.33 -5.50
CA TYR A 493 25.52 12.55 -6.74
C TYR A 493 26.27 11.24 -6.54
N ASP A 494 26.07 10.31 -7.48
CA ASP A 494 26.61 8.97 -7.32
C ASP A 494 28.15 8.99 -7.23
N GLY A 495 28.70 8.26 -6.25
CA GLY A 495 30.14 8.18 -5.99
C GLY A 495 30.78 9.43 -5.38
N VAL A 496 30.02 10.51 -5.11
CA VAL A 496 30.60 11.72 -4.50
C VAL A 496 30.92 11.47 -3.02
N GLU A 497 32.14 11.86 -2.64
CA GLU A 497 32.61 11.79 -1.26
C GLU A 497 32.71 13.19 -0.65
N VAL A 498 32.07 13.42 0.49
CA VAL A 498 32.09 14.71 1.20
C VAL A 498 32.73 14.55 2.57
N TYR A 499 33.85 15.25 2.76
CA TYR A 499 34.68 15.19 3.95
C TYR A 499 34.63 16.51 4.72
N GLY A 500 34.17 16.47 5.97
CA GLY A 500 34.29 17.57 6.93
C GLY A 500 35.50 17.39 7.85
N GLY A 501 35.82 18.43 8.61
CA GLY A 501 36.87 18.38 9.65
C GLY A 501 38.18 19.07 9.27
N PHE A 502 38.19 19.93 8.25
CA PHE A 502 39.38 20.63 7.76
C PHE A 502 39.51 22.04 8.35
N ALA A 503 40.72 22.43 8.76
CA ALA A 503 41.07 23.81 9.10
C ALA A 503 41.32 24.69 7.87
N GLY A 504 41.52 24.09 6.69
CA GLY A 504 41.76 24.77 5.43
C GLY A 504 43.25 24.93 5.09
N THR A 505 44.10 24.06 5.63
CA THR A 505 45.54 24.03 5.37
C THR A 505 46.04 22.63 5.01
N GLU A 506 45.16 21.64 5.09
CA GLU A 506 45.50 20.24 4.90
C GLU A 506 45.78 19.92 3.44
N THR A 507 46.71 19.00 3.23
CA THR A 507 47.08 18.42 1.93
C THR A 507 46.75 16.92 1.84
N ASP A 508 46.34 16.31 2.97
CA ASP A 508 45.95 14.90 3.06
C ASP A 508 44.73 14.71 3.96
N VAL A 509 43.85 13.76 3.61
CA VAL A 509 42.59 13.48 4.32
C VAL A 509 42.80 13.01 5.77
N ALA A 510 43.96 12.44 6.10
CA ALA A 510 44.32 12.00 7.45
C ALA A 510 44.69 13.17 8.38
N GLN A 511 45.00 14.35 7.84
CA GLN A 511 45.36 15.53 8.63
C GLN A 511 44.14 16.21 9.29
N ARG A 512 42.93 15.81 8.91
CA ARG A 512 41.67 16.34 9.43
C ARG A 512 41.57 16.21 10.95
N ARG A 513 41.11 17.29 11.59
CA ARG A 513 40.85 17.34 13.04
C ARG A 513 39.35 17.43 13.31
N ARG A 514 38.63 16.34 13.09
CA ARG A 514 37.15 16.27 13.08
C ARG A 514 36.47 16.96 14.29
N ASP A 515 37.00 16.77 15.49
CA ASP A 515 36.42 17.36 16.71
C ASP A 515 36.82 18.82 16.93
N ALA A 516 38.01 19.22 16.48
CA ALA A 516 38.56 20.56 16.66
C ALA A 516 38.20 21.54 15.52
N ALA A 517 37.73 21.02 14.38
CA ALA A 517 37.41 21.76 13.17
C ALA A 517 36.01 21.38 12.64
N PRO A 518 34.93 21.60 13.42
CA PRO A 518 33.60 21.09 13.10
C PRO A 518 33.06 21.69 11.80
N THR A 519 32.55 20.82 10.93
CA THR A 519 31.83 21.18 9.71
C THR A 519 30.35 20.93 9.92
N VAL A 520 29.54 21.97 9.82
CA VAL A 520 28.11 21.92 10.13
C VAL A 520 27.29 22.18 8.87
N LEU A 521 26.48 21.20 8.48
CA LEU A 521 25.43 21.35 7.48
C LEU A 521 24.11 21.56 8.22
N SER A 522 23.45 22.70 7.98
CA SER A 522 22.22 23.06 8.68
C SER A 522 21.13 23.52 7.73
N ALA A 523 19.90 23.09 7.99
CA ALA A 523 18.69 23.54 7.30
C ALA A 523 18.16 24.89 7.84
N LYS A 524 18.79 25.43 8.88
CA LYS A 524 18.35 26.63 9.61
C LYS A 524 19.28 27.82 9.34
N LEU A 525 18.75 28.91 8.77
CA LEU A 525 19.54 30.11 8.39
C LEU A 525 19.76 31.10 9.55
N ALA A 526 18.79 31.22 10.46
CA ALA A 526 18.83 32.10 11.64
C ALA A 526 17.97 31.49 12.78
N ALA A 527 18.00 32.08 13.97
CA ALA A 527 17.20 31.62 15.11
C ALA A 527 15.69 31.87 14.87
N GLY A 528 15.02 30.97 14.14
CA GLY A 528 13.56 30.97 14.00
C GLY A 528 13.04 30.34 12.70
N ASP A 529 13.77 30.49 11.59
CA ASP A 529 13.30 30.04 10.27
C ASP A 529 13.93 28.70 9.87
N ASP A 530 13.26 27.59 10.20
CA ASP A 530 13.55 26.30 9.56
C ASP A 530 13.05 26.39 8.13
N ARG A 531 14.00 26.54 7.20
CA ARG A 531 13.67 26.87 5.80
C ARG A 531 13.57 25.63 4.92
N TYR A 532 14.24 24.55 5.32
CA TYR A 532 14.48 23.39 4.50
C TYR A 532 14.05 22.13 5.24
N GLN A 533 13.32 21.25 4.55
CA GLN A 533 12.78 20.02 5.15
C GLN A 533 13.89 19.03 5.49
N HIS A 534 14.82 18.82 4.54
CA HIS A 534 15.96 17.93 4.70
C HIS A 534 17.26 18.72 4.66
N VAL A 535 18.28 18.27 5.39
CA VAL A 535 19.63 18.83 5.26
C VAL A 535 20.35 18.23 4.04
N VAL A 536 20.26 16.91 3.83
CA VAL A 536 20.96 16.17 2.77
C VAL A 536 20.04 15.19 2.05
N TYR A 537 20.20 15.11 0.73
CA TYR A 537 19.64 14.05 -0.11
C TYR A 537 20.74 13.06 -0.49
N GLY A 538 20.51 11.77 -0.22
CA GLY A 538 21.48 10.70 -0.47
C GLY A 538 21.68 10.38 -1.96
N ALA A 539 22.77 9.67 -2.26
CA ALA A 539 23.08 9.17 -3.59
C ALA A 539 23.83 7.84 -3.51
N ASN A 540 23.80 7.06 -4.60
CA ASN A 540 24.41 5.73 -4.64
C ASN A 540 25.94 5.85 -4.59
N GLN A 541 26.60 4.98 -3.83
CA GLN A 541 28.04 4.99 -3.56
C GLN A 541 28.57 6.29 -2.96
N ALA A 542 27.71 7.18 -2.45
CA ALA A 542 28.15 8.41 -1.81
C ALA A 542 28.75 8.15 -0.42
N VAL A 543 29.67 9.02 -0.01
CA VAL A 543 30.32 8.99 1.31
C VAL A 543 30.12 10.31 2.03
N LEU A 544 29.65 10.26 3.28
CA LEU A 544 29.67 11.39 4.22
C LEU A 544 30.62 11.05 5.37
N ASP A 545 31.61 11.90 5.62
CA ASP A 545 32.62 11.65 6.65
C ASP A 545 33.02 12.91 7.43
N GLY A 546 32.78 12.92 8.75
CA GLY A 546 33.25 14.00 9.63
C GLY A 546 32.34 15.24 9.63
N LEU A 547 31.04 15.06 9.39
CA LEU A 547 30.06 16.14 9.26
C LEU A 547 29.08 16.16 10.45
N THR A 548 28.67 17.35 10.86
CA THR A 548 27.48 17.54 11.71
C THR A 548 26.31 17.96 10.83
N ILE A 549 25.26 17.15 10.81
CA ILE A 549 24.04 17.31 10.01
C ILE A 549 22.90 17.61 10.98
N ARG A 550 22.34 18.81 10.92
CA ARG A 550 21.46 19.31 11.98
C ARG A 550 20.34 20.20 11.51
N ASP A 551 19.35 20.34 12.40
CA ASP A 551 18.29 21.32 12.29
C ASP A 551 17.38 21.15 11.05
N GLY A 552 17.30 19.94 10.48
CA GLY A 552 16.28 19.60 9.48
C GLY A 552 14.88 19.51 10.10
N ASN A 553 13.86 19.85 9.32
CA ASN A 553 12.46 19.91 9.77
C ASN A 553 11.50 19.39 8.68
N ALA A 554 11.47 18.07 8.49
CA ALA A 554 10.71 17.38 7.46
C ALA A 554 9.28 17.04 7.95
N VAL A 555 8.40 18.05 8.03
CA VAL A 555 7.00 17.91 8.49
C VAL A 555 5.97 18.01 7.35
N GLY A 556 6.40 17.88 6.09
CA GLY A 556 5.52 17.93 4.91
C GLY A 556 4.89 16.59 4.53
N PHE A 557 3.98 16.61 3.55
CA PHE A 557 3.44 15.38 2.94
C PHE A 557 4.47 14.69 2.04
N THR A 558 4.24 13.40 1.75
CA THR A 558 5.11 12.60 0.88
C THR A 558 6.55 12.50 1.39
N TYR A 559 7.55 12.60 0.50
CA TYR A 559 8.97 12.58 0.83
C TYR A 559 9.38 13.76 1.72
N ASN A 560 8.64 14.87 1.68
CA ASN A 560 8.93 16.07 2.47
C ASN A 560 8.73 15.88 3.99
N GLY A 561 8.14 14.75 4.38
CA GLY A 561 7.90 14.35 5.77
C GLY A 561 8.97 13.43 6.36
N LYS A 562 10.02 13.08 5.61
CA LYS A 562 10.90 11.95 5.92
C LYS A 562 12.36 12.40 6.08
N GLY A 563 13.13 11.87 7.03
CA GLY A 563 14.59 12.06 7.03
C GLY A 563 15.00 13.53 7.16
N GLY A 564 14.78 14.13 8.34
CA GLY A 564 15.10 15.55 8.57
C GLY A 564 16.59 15.85 8.32
N GLY A 565 17.48 14.97 8.77
CA GLY A 565 18.91 15.08 8.47
C GLY A 565 19.28 14.60 7.07
N LEU A 566 18.99 13.33 6.78
CA LEU A 566 19.31 12.65 5.54
C LEU A 566 18.12 11.84 5.04
N LEU A 567 17.72 12.11 3.79
CA LEU A 567 16.83 11.24 3.06
C LEU A 567 17.65 10.27 2.20
N ALA A 568 17.75 9.01 2.63
CA ALA A 568 18.47 7.93 1.96
C ALA A 568 17.51 7.15 1.05
N TYR A 569 17.20 7.76 -0.09
CA TYR A 569 16.17 7.30 -1.03
C TYR A 569 16.69 7.33 -2.47
N HIS A 570 16.35 6.31 -3.26
CA HIS A 570 16.61 6.32 -4.70
C HIS A 570 15.34 6.76 -5.46
N ALA A 571 15.25 8.05 -5.78
CA ALA A 571 14.27 8.56 -6.73
C ALA A 571 14.51 7.92 -8.10
N GLY A 572 13.54 7.22 -8.67
CA GLY A 572 13.70 6.55 -9.97
C GLY A 572 13.03 5.19 -10.11
N LYS A 573 12.65 4.55 -9.01
CA LYS A 573 12.18 3.16 -9.02
C LYS A 573 10.86 3.04 -8.29
N THR A 574 9.80 2.95 -9.08
CA THR A 574 8.52 2.37 -8.71
C THR A 574 8.78 0.95 -8.18
N TYR A 575 8.88 0.78 -6.88
CA TYR A 575 8.99 -0.55 -6.29
C TYR A 575 7.57 -1.02 -5.96
N LEU A 576 6.86 -1.46 -7.00
CA LEU A 576 6.03 -2.64 -6.75
C LEU A 576 7.02 -3.75 -6.39
N PRO A 577 6.72 -4.63 -5.41
CA PRO A 577 7.42 -5.89 -5.23
C PRO A 577 7.93 -6.39 -6.58
N ASN A 578 9.25 -6.50 -6.81
CA ASN A 578 9.77 -6.89 -8.14
C ASN A 578 9.02 -8.13 -8.69
N GLY A 579 8.62 -9.03 -7.80
CA GLY A 579 7.67 -10.11 -8.07
C GLY A 579 6.32 -9.63 -8.62
N LEU A 580 5.58 -8.72 -7.96
CA LEU A 580 4.31 -8.22 -8.47
C LEU A 580 4.43 -7.45 -9.80
N LYS A 581 5.54 -6.75 -10.03
CA LYS A 581 5.83 -6.07 -11.31
C LYS A 581 6.11 -7.06 -12.44
N ALA A 582 6.93 -8.08 -12.17
CA ALA A 582 7.18 -9.18 -13.08
C ALA A 582 5.90 -9.97 -13.36
N TYR A 583 5.13 -10.29 -12.32
CA TYR A 583 3.81 -10.92 -12.39
C TYR A 583 2.89 -10.12 -13.30
N ARG A 584 2.69 -8.83 -13.03
CA ARG A 584 1.90 -7.90 -13.85
C ARG A 584 2.38 -7.84 -15.31
N ALA A 585 3.68 -7.91 -15.53
CA ALA A 585 4.28 -7.98 -16.87
C ALA A 585 4.23 -9.38 -17.53
N GLY A 586 3.55 -10.36 -16.93
CA GLY A 586 3.46 -11.74 -17.43
C GLY A 586 4.77 -12.53 -17.38
N ARG A 587 5.75 -12.08 -16.59
CA ARG A 587 7.06 -12.70 -16.41
C ARG A 587 7.05 -13.61 -15.17
N ALA A 588 7.95 -14.60 -15.16
CA ALA A 588 8.22 -15.36 -13.95
C ALA A 588 8.66 -14.40 -12.84
N LEU A 589 8.21 -14.67 -11.61
CA LEU A 589 8.60 -13.90 -10.43
C LEU A 589 10.12 -13.97 -10.30
N GLU A 590 10.81 -12.87 -10.61
CA GLU A 590 12.22 -12.76 -10.28
C GLU A 590 12.33 -12.78 -8.76
N SER A 591 13.25 -13.60 -8.25
CA SER A 591 13.51 -13.73 -6.81
C SER A 591 13.60 -12.35 -6.17
N TYR A 592 12.90 -12.18 -5.04
CA TYR A 592 12.97 -10.97 -4.22
C TYR A 592 14.40 -10.60 -3.77
N SER A 593 15.37 -11.51 -3.99
CA SER A 593 16.78 -11.40 -3.62
C SER A 593 17.64 -10.45 -4.46
N ASP A 594 17.16 -9.89 -5.58
CA ASP A 594 18.02 -8.99 -6.36
C ASP A 594 18.22 -7.63 -5.65
N PRO A 595 19.47 -7.28 -5.28
CA PRO A 595 19.78 -6.03 -4.60
C PRO A 595 19.76 -4.90 -5.62
N VAL A 596 18.68 -4.12 -5.59
CA VAL A 596 18.55 -2.97 -6.49
C VAL A 596 19.26 -1.74 -5.89
N GLY A 597 20.57 -1.64 -6.12
CA GLY A 597 21.24 -0.42 -6.61
C GLY A 597 21.20 0.91 -5.85
N PHE A 598 21.17 0.94 -4.51
CA PHE A 598 21.50 2.15 -3.73
C PHE A 598 22.33 1.78 -2.49
N THR A 599 23.60 2.17 -2.48
CA THR A 599 24.55 1.94 -1.39
C THR A 599 25.08 3.27 -0.88
N MET A 600 25.29 3.46 0.43
CA MET A 600 25.84 4.71 0.95
C MET A 600 26.62 4.46 2.24
N THR A 601 27.70 5.23 2.43
CA THR A 601 28.50 5.19 3.67
C THR A 601 28.39 6.50 4.43
N VAL A 602 28.10 6.41 5.72
CA VAL A 602 28.11 7.53 6.65
C VAL A 602 29.05 7.19 7.79
N ARG A 603 30.09 7.98 8.01
CA ARG A 603 31.07 7.69 9.06
C ARG A 603 31.56 8.91 9.81
N ASN A 604 31.89 8.76 11.09
CA ASN A 604 32.38 9.87 11.92
C ASN A 604 31.45 11.10 11.91
N CYS A 605 30.13 10.89 11.72
CA CYS A 605 29.17 11.97 11.58
C CYS A 605 28.37 12.20 12.87
N ARG A 606 27.69 13.34 12.94
CA ARG A 606 26.74 13.68 14.00
C ARG A 606 25.43 14.11 13.37
N PHE A 607 24.32 13.48 13.73
CA PHE A 607 22.97 13.92 13.40
C PHE A 607 22.32 14.51 14.63
N GLU A 608 22.06 15.81 14.62
CA GLU A 608 21.63 16.53 15.83
C GLU A 608 20.37 17.35 15.62
N ARG A 609 19.38 17.19 16.52
CA ARG A 609 18.17 18.03 16.56
C ARG A 609 17.46 18.13 15.21
N ASN A 610 17.42 17.02 14.47
CA ASN A 610 16.61 16.94 13.26
C ASN A 610 15.21 16.41 13.63
N GLU A 611 14.21 16.93 12.95
CA GLU A 611 12.81 16.59 13.13
C GLU A 611 12.19 16.16 11.80
N ALA A 612 11.37 15.10 11.85
CA ALA A 612 10.63 14.61 10.70
C ALA A 612 9.30 13.99 11.14
N LEU A 613 8.40 13.65 10.21
CA LEU A 613 7.34 12.69 10.52
C LEU A 613 7.95 11.30 10.75
N GLU A 614 8.98 10.94 9.97
CA GLU A 614 9.61 9.63 10.01
C GLU A 614 11.13 9.71 9.86
N GLY A 615 11.86 9.03 10.74
CA GLY A 615 13.32 9.01 10.70
C GLY A 615 13.89 10.41 10.94
N GLY A 616 13.81 10.91 12.18
CA GLY A 616 14.17 12.30 12.50
C GLY A 616 15.54 12.70 11.94
N ALA A 617 16.54 11.81 12.11
CA ALA A 617 17.85 11.95 11.49
C ALA A 617 17.93 11.34 10.09
N ILE A 618 17.63 10.05 9.94
CA ILE A 618 17.76 9.32 8.68
C ILE A 618 16.46 8.58 8.39
N TYR A 619 15.97 8.74 7.17
CA TYR A 619 14.98 7.85 6.59
C TYR A 619 15.59 7.08 5.43
N ALA A 620 15.62 5.75 5.54
CA ALA A 620 16.11 4.84 4.53
C ALA A 620 14.97 3.99 3.99
N PHE A 621 14.94 3.82 2.66
CA PHE A 621 13.81 3.18 1.99
C PHE A 621 14.23 2.41 0.74
N GLY A 622 13.44 1.40 0.36
CA GLY A 622 13.48 0.78 -0.97
C GLY A 622 14.76 -0.01 -1.22
N LYS A 623 15.10 -0.94 -0.32
CA LYS A 623 16.30 -1.79 -0.38
C LYS A 623 17.64 -1.04 -0.33
N ALA A 624 17.64 0.19 0.19
CA ALA A 624 18.88 0.92 0.43
C ALA A 624 19.85 0.11 1.31
N VAL A 625 21.14 0.16 0.98
CA VAL A 625 22.21 -0.49 1.74
C VAL A 625 23.07 0.59 2.42
N LEU A 626 22.94 0.73 3.73
CA LEU A 626 23.62 1.76 4.50
C LEU A 626 24.71 1.16 5.40
N THR A 627 25.92 1.71 5.29
CA THR A 627 27.01 1.45 6.23
C THR A 627 27.24 2.69 7.09
N ILE A 628 26.91 2.59 8.38
CA ILE A 628 26.95 3.69 9.34
C ILE A 628 27.96 3.35 10.44
N VAL A 629 29.01 4.16 10.56
CA VAL A 629 30.16 3.83 11.42
C VAL A 629 30.57 5.03 12.26
N ASP A 630 30.90 4.83 13.54
CA ASP A 630 31.43 5.89 14.40
C ASP A 630 30.55 7.16 14.40
N THR A 631 29.22 7.00 14.35
CA THR A 631 28.26 8.09 14.12
C THR A 631 27.36 8.28 15.35
N THR A 632 27.07 9.53 15.69
CA THR A 632 26.19 9.89 16.81
C THR A 632 24.87 10.49 16.31
N PHE A 633 23.75 9.99 16.82
CA PHE A 633 22.41 10.50 16.63
C PHE A 633 21.91 11.08 17.94
N ASP A 634 21.79 12.40 18.06
CA ASP A 634 21.50 13.07 19.32
C ASP A 634 20.33 14.05 19.24
N GLY A 635 19.30 13.83 20.06
CA GLY A 635 18.18 14.75 20.19
C GLY A 635 17.29 14.88 18.96
N ASN A 636 17.25 13.87 18.09
CA ASN A 636 16.38 13.85 16.91
C ASN A 636 14.95 13.43 17.30
N ARG A 637 13.96 13.86 16.50
CA ARG A 637 12.54 13.65 16.79
C ARG A 637 11.76 13.19 15.58
N ALA A 638 10.83 12.26 15.79
CA ALA A 638 9.89 11.86 14.76
C ALA A 638 8.54 11.36 15.32
N ILE A 639 7.59 11.05 14.44
CA ILE A 639 6.44 10.21 14.79
C ILE A 639 6.91 8.77 14.95
N TYR A 640 7.63 8.24 13.96
CA TYR A 640 8.23 6.91 13.97
C TYR A 640 9.74 6.99 13.74
N GLY A 641 10.53 6.26 14.53
CA GLY A 641 11.99 6.26 14.37
C GLY A 641 12.59 7.62 14.73
N GLY A 642 12.69 7.92 16.02
CA GLY A 642 13.09 9.24 16.51
C GLY A 642 14.43 9.71 15.93
N ALA A 643 15.38 8.80 15.68
CA ALA A 643 16.55 9.06 14.83
C ALA A 643 16.47 8.36 13.48
N VAL A 644 16.38 7.03 13.44
CA VAL A 644 16.48 6.26 12.19
C VAL A 644 15.19 5.50 11.91
N LEU A 645 14.76 5.52 10.66
CA LEU A 645 13.71 4.64 10.15
C LEU A 645 14.22 3.89 8.90
N ASP A 646 14.22 2.57 8.98
CA ASP A 646 14.58 1.64 7.91
C ASP A 646 13.34 0.89 7.43
N ARG A 647 13.03 1.01 6.14
CA ARG A 647 11.80 0.48 5.55
C ARG A 647 12.01 -0.18 4.20
N GLU A 648 11.22 -1.21 3.95
CA GLU A 648 11.06 -1.81 2.63
C GLU A 648 12.36 -2.45 2.14
N GLY A 649 12.78 -3.52 2.79
CA GLY A 649 13.95 -4.31 2.41
C GLY A 649 15.30 -3.63 2.66
N VAL A 650 15.34 -2.51 3.37
CA VAL A 650 16.59 -1.79 3.69
C VAL A 650 17.55 -2.70 4.42
N THR A 651 18.83 -2.64 4.04
CA THR A 651 19.91 -3.31 4.77
C THR A 651 20.81 -2.26 5.41
N ALA A 652 20.71 -2.08 6.72
CA ALA A 652 21.49 -1.06 7.44
C ALA A 652 22.42 -1.71 8.48
N THR A 653 23.69 -1.30 8.47
CA THR A 653 24.69 -1.72 9.46
C THR A 653 25.22 -0.52 10.22
N HIS A 654 24.92 -0.46 11.51
CA HIS A 654 25.46 0.50 12.46
C HIS A 654 26.60 -0.14 13.26
N ARG A 655 27.76 0.51 13.29
CA ARG A 655 28.93 0.05 14.06
C ARG A 655 29.50 1.19 14.90
N ARG A 656 29.82 0.91 16.17
CA ARG A 656 30.43 1.89 17.10
C ARG A 656 29.67 3.22 17.12
N SER A 657 28.35 3.15 17.06
CA SER A 657 27.47 4.32 16.94
C SER A 657 26.74 4.60 18.25
N ALA A 658 26.14 5.78 18.37
CA ALA A 658 25.43 6.20 19.56
C ALA A 658 24.09 6.85 19.24
N PHE A 659 23.01 6.34 19.81
CA PHE A 659 21.66 6.89 19.74
C PHE A 659 21.31 7.50 21.10
N LEU A 660 21.34 8.82 21.18
CA LEU A 660 21.23 9.57 22.42
C LEU A 660 19.98 10.46 22.38
N ARG A 661 19.12 10.39 23.39
CA ARG A 661 18.06 11.38 23.63
C ARG A 661 17.11 11.61 22.44
N ASN A 662 16.95 10.61 21.58
CA ASN A 662 16.03 10.69 20.45
C ASN A 662 14.61 10.37 20.92
N ALA A 663 13.59 10.94 20.26
CA ALA A 663 12.21 10.78 20.68
C ALA A 663 11.25 10.48 19.53
N ALA A 664 10.38 9.49 19.72
CA ALA A 664 9.28 9.16 18.83
C ALA A 664 7.93 9.43 19.52
N THR A 665 7.00 10.10 18.84
CA THR A 665 5.64 10.29 19.40
C THR A 665 4.80 9.03 19.35
N HIS A 666 5.17 8.04 18.54
CA HIS A 666 4.55 6.72 18.49
C HIS A 666 5.56 5.65 18.92
N ASP A 667 6.40 5.19 18.01
CA ASP A 667 7.20 3.97 18.19
C ASP A 667 8.65 4.15 17.71
N GLY A 668 9.59 3.46 18.36
CA GLY A 668 11.00 3.44 17.96
C GLY A 668 11.72 4.74 18.31
N GLY A 669 11.95 5.00 19.60
CA GLY A 669 12.53 6.28 20.06
C GLY A 669 13.93 6.55 19.49
N GLY A 670 14.75 5.51 19.33
CA GLY A 670 16.03 5.59 18.61
C GLY A 670 15.90 5.15 17.15
N ALA A 671 15.48 3.90 16.94
CA ALA A 671 15.40 3.27 15.62
C ALA A 671 14.05 2.55 15.41
N TYR A 672 13.64 2.50 14.15
CA TYR A 672 12.43 1.84 13.69
C TYR A 672 12.73 1.02 12.44
N ALA A 673 12.43 -0.28 12.46
CA ALA A 673 12.64 -1.17 11.33
C ALA A 673 11.33 -1.86 10.92
N ASP A 674 10.96 -1.80 9.64
CA ASP A 674 9.82 -2.55 9.12
C ASP A 674 9.91 -2.98 7.66
N TYR A 675 8.88 -3.72 7.23
CA TYR A 675 8.62 -4.09 5.84
C TYR A 675 9.78 -4.87 5.20
N GLY A 676 10.36 -5.82 5.94
CA GLY A 676 11.42 -6.70 5.45
C GLY A 676 12.83 -6.13 5.55
N SER A 677 13.02 -5.09 6.35
CA SER A 677 14.34 -4.49 6.57
C SER A 677 15.24 -5.38 7.44
N LEU A 678 16.53 -5.38 7.13
CA LEU A 678 17.60 -6.14 7.80
C LEU A 678 18.56 -5.15 8.46
N VAL A 679 18.47 -5.00 9.79
CA VAL A 679 19.20 -3.97 10.52
C VAL A 679 20.14 -4.58 11.55
N THR A 680 21.42 -4.20 11.52
CA THR A 680 22.45 -4.66 12.46
C THR A 680 23.02 -3.50 13.26
N PHE A 681 23.02 -3.63 14.58
CA PHE A 681 23.67 -2.72 15.52
C PHE A 681 24.81 -3.45 16.24
N ARG A 682 26.05 -3.07 15.94
CA ARG A 682 27.25 -3.65 16.55
C ARG A 682 28.02 -2.61 17.34
N ASP A 683 28.46 -2.94 18.55
CA ASP A 683 29.23 -2.04 19.40
C ASP A 683 28.50 -0.69 19.62
N THR A 684 27.16 -0.72 19.63
CA THR A 684 26.31 0.49 19.53
C THR A 684 25.55 0.71 20.83
N ARG A 685 25.48 1.98 21.26
CA ARG A 685 24.74 2.37 22.47
C ARG A 685 23.45 3.11 22.15
N PHE A 686 22.38 2.77 22.87
CA PHE A 686 21.12 3.50 22.91
C PHE A 686 20.89 4.02 24.32
N GLN A 687 20.94 5.34 24.50
CA GLN A 687 20.80 5.97 25.79
C GLN A 687 19.73 7.07 25.80
N ALA A 688 18.85 6.99 26.79
CA ALA A 688 17.84 8.03 27.05
C ALA A 688 16.91 8.33 25.87
N ASN A 689 16.69 7.36 24.98
CA ASN A 689 15.71 7.49 23.89
C ASN A 689 14.30 7.22 24.42
N ALA A 690 13.29 7.82 23.79
CA ALA A 690 11.91 7.75 24.28
C ALA A 690 10.92 7.48 23.13
N ALA A 691 9.98 6.58 23.34
CA ALA A 691 8.79 6.42 22.51
C ALA A 691 7.55 6.55 23.40
N ARG A 692 6.44 7.10 22.91
CA ARG A 692 5.21 7.16 23.73
C ARG A 692 4.51 5.80 23.85
N ARG A 693 4.57 4.99 22.78
CA ARG A 693 3.91 3.68 22.71
C ARG A 693 4.94 2.58 22.91
N ASN A 694 5.70 2.22 21.88
CA ASN A 694 6.52 1.02 21.92
C ASN A 694 7.98 1.25 21.48
N GLY A 695 8.91 0.48 22.04
CA GLY A 695 10.29 0.43 21.55
C GLY A 695 11.06 1.72 21.85
N GLY A 696 11.40 1.96 23.13
CA GLY A 696 12.05 3.21 23.55
C GLY A 696 13.40 3.43 22.88
N ALA A 697 14.19 2.36 22.68
CA ALA A 697 15.37 2.39 21.82
C ALA A 697 15.07 1.88 20.41
N ILE A 698 14.55 0.65 20.27
CA ILE A 698 14.31 0.03 18.97
C ILE A 698 12.89 -0.49 18.90
N TYR A 699 12.22 -0.22 17.79
CA TYR A 699 10.97 -0.88 17.42
C TYR A 699 11.15 -1.66 16.12
N MET A 700 10.63 -2.88 16.07
CA MET A 700 10.60 -3.68 14.84
C MET A 700 9.25 -4.36 14.64
N ILE A 701 8.90 -4.55 13.36
CA ILE A 701 7.66 -5.20 12.96
C ILE A 701 7.76 -5.80 11.55
N SER A 702 7.22 -7.00 11.36
CA SER A 702 6.87 -7.52 10.04
C SER A 702 5.45 -7.06 9.64
N ARG A 703 5.27 -6.62 8.39
CA ARG A 703 4.03 -5.96 7.91
C ARG A 703 3.26 -6.83 6.91
N ALA A 704 1.98 -6.48 6.71
CA ALA A 704 1.23 -6.97 5.55
C ALA A 704 1.96 -6.54 4.27
N SER A 705 1.93 -7.38 3.23
CA SER A 705 2.60 -7.09 1.96
C SER A 705 4.12 -6.87 1.98
N GLN A 706 4.81 -7.29 3.04
CA GLN A 706 6.25 -7.06 3.17
C GLN A 706 7.10 -7.75 2.09
N VAL A 707 8.25 -7.13 1.82
CA VAL A 707 9.33 -7.61 0.91
C VAL A 707 9.96 -8.91 1.40
N GLY A 708 9.91 -9.15 2.71
CA GLY A 708 10.49 -10.28 3.45
C GLY A 708 10.27 -10.05 4.95
N ALA A 709 10.74 -10.96 5.80
CA ALA A 709 10.67 -10.76 7.26
C ALA A 709 11.64 -9.64 7.71
N THR A 710 11.18 -8.77 8.62
CA THR A 710 12.04 -7.75 9.23
C THR A 710 12.95 -8.40 10.27
N ASN A 711 14.26 -8.21 10.16
CA ASN A 711 15.22 -8.79 11.11
C ASN A 711 16.09 -7.70 11.74
N VAL A 712 16.25 -7.77 13.06
CA VAL A 712 17.14 -6.87 13.81
C VAL A 712 18.14 -7.68 14.63
N THR A 713 19.41 -7.35 14.46
CA THR A 713 20.52 -7.94 15.23
C THR A 713 21.20 -6.86 16.06
N VAL A 714 21.35 -7.10 17.36
CA VAL A 714 22.13 -6.24 18.27
C VAL A 714 23.24 -7.07 18.89
N THR A 715 24.49 -6.63 18.73
CA THR A 715 25.68 -7.34 19.23
C THR A 715 26.62 -6.40 19.95
N ASN A 716 27.07 -6.80 21.14
CA ASN A 716 28.00 -6.01 21.97
C ASN A 716 27.48 -4.57 22.22
N GLY A 717 26.17 -4.41 22.43
CA GLY A 717 25.52 -3.12 22.61
C GLY A 717 25.26 -2.73 24.07
N GLU A 718 24.81 -1.49 24.27
CA GLU A 718 24.32 -0.99 25.56
C GLU A 718 23.00 -0.24 25.37
N LEU A 719 21.90 -0.72 25.94
CA LEU A 719 20.59 -0.06 25.90
C LEU A 719 20.23 0.37 27.32
N ARG A 720 20.32 1.67 27.63
CA ARG A 720 20.10 2.16 29.00
C ARG A 720 19.26 3.43 29.09
N GLY A 721 18.42 3.50 30.13
CA GLY A 721 17.60 4.68 30.42
C GLY A 721 16.60 5.07 29.33
N ASN A 722 16.31 4.15 28.40
CA ASN A 722 15.30 4.36 27.37
C ASN A 722 13.89 4.19 27.96
N THR A 723 12.88 4.82 27.38
CA THR A 723 11.50 4.82 27.91
C THR A 723 10.46 4.56 26.83
N ALA A 724 9.47 3.71 27.14
CA ALA A 724 8.27 3.48 26.32
C ALA A 724 7.17 2.85 27.19
N ALA A 725 5.91 2.88 26.73
CA ALA A 725 4.82 2.19 27.41
C ALA A 725 5.02 0.66 27.39
N ALA A 726 5.56 0.12 26.29
CA ALA A 726 6.04 -1.25 26.22
C ALA A 726 7.39 -1.35 25.48
N GLY A 727 8.25 -2.28 25.91
CA GLY A 727 9.57 -2.48 25.30
C GLY A 727 10.47 -1.25 25.39
N ALA A 728 10.80 -0.81 26.62
CA ALA A 728 11.66 0.37 26.84
C ALA A 728 13.01 0.27 26.09
N SER A 729 13.58 -0.92 26.00
CA SER A 729 14.74 -1.21 25.15
C SER A 729 14.29 -1.58 23.74
N ILE A 730 13.63 -2.74 23.59
CA ILE A 730 13.23 -3.25 22.27
C ILE A 730 11.78 -3.69 22.33
N TYR A 731 11.02 -3.35 21.28
CA TYR A 731 9.71 -3.91 21.05
C TYR A 731 9.69 -4.56 19.67
N ASP A 732 9.32 -5.83 19.62
CA ASP A 732 9.17 -6.62 18.39
C ASP A 732 7.74 -7.12 18.31
N LEU A 733 6.94 -6.58 17.38
CA LEU A 733 5.49 -6.80 17.37
C LEU A 733 5.09 -8.19 16.84
N ASP A 734 5.65 -8.64 15.72
CA ASP A 734 5.49 -10.02 15.23
C ASP A 734 6.31 -10.28 13.94
N GLY A 735 6.52 -11.57 13.61
CA GLY A 735 6.90 -12.09 12.29
C GLY A 735 8.33 -11.82 11.82
N GLY A 736 9.15 -11.21 12.67
CA GLY A 736 10.56 -10.90 12.41
C GLY A 736 11.51 -11.77 13.23
N THR A 737 12.83 -11.69 12.95
CA THR A 737 13.85 -12.29 13.81
C THR A 737 14.59 -11.21 14.59
N LEU A 738 14.45 -11.22 15.92
CA LEU A 738 15.25 -10.41 16.84
C LEU A 738 16.40 -11.27 17.40
N SER A 739 17.65 -10.82 17.20
CA SER A 739 18.84 -11.42 17.81
C SER A 739 19.56 -10.41 18.68
N VAL A 740 19.73 -10.72 19.97
CA VAL A 740 20.43 -9.86 20.94
C VAL A 740 21.54 -10.67 21.60
N VAL A 741 22.79 -10.30 21.34
CA VAL A 741 23.99 -11.05 21.74
C VAL A 741 24.96 -10.12 22.46
N ASP A 742 25.52 -10.57 23.59
CA ASP A 742 26.52 -9.84 24.39
C ASP A 742 26.15 -8.37 24.68
N THR A 743 24.86 -8.08 24.83
CA THR A 743 24.33 -6.72 24.90
C THR A 743 23.76 -6.45 26.28
N HIS A 744 24.11 -5.30 26.89
CA HIS A 744 23.62 -4.91 28.19
C HIS A 744 22.31 -4.13 28.10
N TYR A 745 21.28 -4.56 28.83
CA TYR A 745 19.98 -3.89 28.91
C TYR A 745 19.26 -4.18 30.24
N PRO A 746 18.36 -3.31 30.73
CA PRO A 746 17.58 -3.56 31.94
C PRO A 746 16.69 -4.81 31.82
N SER A 747 16.54 -5.56 32.91
CA SER A 747 15.62 -6.71 32.94
C SER A 747 14.18 -6.31 32.60
N GLY A 748 13.48 -7.13 31.81
CA GLY A 748 12.10 -6.89 31.40
C GLY A 748 11.89 -5.74 30.40
N SER A 749 12.97 -5.12 29.90
CA SER A 749 12.87 -3.97 28.97
C SER A 749 12.70 -4.35 27.49
N ILE A 750 12.76 -5.64 27.15
CA ILE A 750 12.45 -6.16 25.82
C ILE A 750 11.03 -6.76 25.86
N HIS A 751 10.20 -6.44 24.87
CA HIS A 751 8.83 -6.94 24.77
C HIS A 751 8.57 -7.60 23.41
N GLN A 752 8.03 -8.81 23.45
CA GLN A 752 7.56 -9.60 22.30
C GLN A 752 6.16 -10.14 22.68
N PRO A 753 5.07 -9.54 22.18
CA PRO A 753 3.75 -10.11 22.41
C PRO A 753 3.71 -11.48 21.71
N LYS A 754 3.23 -12.51 22.41
CA LYS A 754 3.05 -13.83 21.81
C LYS A 754 2.02 -13.71 20.69
N SER A 755 2.37 -14.19 19.50
CA SER A 755 1.55 -14.20 18.28
C SER A 755 0.22 -14.93 18.42
#